data_AF-A0A7R8VZR7-F1
#
_entry.id   AF-A0A7R8VZR7-F1
#
_cell.length_a   1.000
_cell.length_b   1.000
_cell.length_c   1.000
_cell.angle_alpha   90.00
_cell.angle_beta   90.00
_cell.angle_gamma   90.00
#
_symmetry.space_group_name_H-M   'P 1'
#
loop_
_entity.id
_entity.type
_entity.pdbx_description
1 polymer ?
#
loop_
_entity_poly.entity_id
_entity_poly.type
_entity_poly.pdbx_seq_one_letter_code
_entity_poly.pdbx_strand_id
1 'polypeptide(L)'
;MAKKTVNPRLVNGLLLLDKPSGLSSHAAMIEVRDLFRAKKAGHAGSLDLLASGMLPVCLGEATKISGYLLDSDKEYVALARLGQNTATGDRESDVVLERDVPQITEQQLLRVLASFEGEQDQMPPMHSAIKRAGKPLYKLARLGVEIERKMRQVTIKSIALLEVDLPVIRLKIRCSKGTFIRALVEDIGESLGVGAHVVELHRSAIVTLQTGEVARQASSAIIASMGDTVVLVTVVGRKDAKPGADFFPLTINYQERTYAAGKIPGGFFKREGRPSESETLTSRLIDRPLRPLFPKGFQNEVQVIATVISMDPEIDPDVVAMLGASAAVSCSGIPFSGPIACARVGYTNGEYVLNPSRSALLESDLDLVVAGTENAVLMVESEANMLSEEVMLGAVMFGHEQMQVAIKAIEELAAEVGNPAWDWSAPGKDEALAAAVAEQAEAGLTEAYAIPEKLARLEKATEVKNLAVEKLQAAEGEEGWSAADIKEALSALEKKIVRGRIIAGEKRIDGRDTSTVRQISVSTGILPRTHGSALFTRGETQAIVAATLGTTRDAQVIDALAGETRQNFMLHYNFPPYCVGETGFVGSPKRREIGHGKLAKRGVQAVMPDEEEFPYVVRVVSEITESNGSSSMASVCGTSLALMDAGVPLKSPVAGIAMGLIKEEDGYAVLTDILGDEDHLGDMDFKVAGTREGVTALQMDIKIDGITREIMESALEQAKNGRIYILDEMAKVLAEPRSELSEHAPRFITIKIHPEKIAAVIGKGGAVIRALTEETGATIDIGDDGTIKIASSDREAGEEARRRIEQITADVEVGTIYEGRVQKIMDFGAFVNILPGKDGLVHISQISENRVQNVSDELSEGQIVKVKVLEIDKQGRIRLSMKAVVDGEKTTAEAGTE
;
A
#
# COMPACT_ATOMS: atom_id res chain seq x y z
N MET A 1 -56.46 -18.20 -6.98
CA MET A 1 -55.74 -16.96 -7.34
C MET A 1 -54.82 -17.26 -8.52
N ALA A 2 -54.89 -16.46 -9.58
CA ALA A 2 -54.31 -16.74 -10.88
C ALA A 2 -52.77 -16.81 -10.85
N LYS A 3 -52.19 -17.86 -11.43
CA LYS A 3 -50.78 -17.91 -11.82
C LYS A 3 -50.56 -16.82 -12.88
N LYS A 4 -50.00 -15.67 -12.49
CA LYS A 4 -49.47 -14.70 -13.44
C LYS A 4 -48.33 -15.39 -14.21
N THR A 5 -48.56 -15.66 -15.49
CA THR A 5 -47.52 -16.01 -16.46
C THR A 5 -46.61 -14.78 -16.61
N VAL A 6 -45.50 -14.78 -15.86
CA VAL A 6 -44.46 -13.77 -15.97
C VAL A 6 -43.49 -14.23 -17.06
N ASN A 7 -43.26 -13.41 -18.08
CA ASN A 7 -42.31 -13.73 -19.15
C ASN A 7 -40.89 -13.92 -18.57
N PRO A 8 -40.23 -15.06 -18.81
CA PRO A 8 -38.85 -15.29 -18.38
C PRO A 8 -37.91 -14.30 -19.07
N ARG A 9 -36.90 -13.80 -18.34
CA ARG A 9 -35.86 -12.93 -18.89
C ARG A 9 -34.69 -13.76 -19.42
N LEU A 10 -34.03 -13.27 -20.47
CA LEU A 10 -32.72 -13.75 -20.89
C LEU A 10 -31.67 -13.26 -19.88
N VAL A 11 -31.53 -14.00 -18.78
CA VAL A 11 -30.48 -13.81 -17.77
C VAL A 11 -29.51 -14.98 -17.92
N ASN A 12 -28.29 -14.66 -18.34
CA ASN A 12 -27.15 -15.57 -18.38
C ASN A 12 -26.09 -14.97 -17.46
N GLY A 13 -25.42 -15.77 -16.63
CA GLY A 13 -24.36 -15.26 -15.76
C GLY A 13 -24.15 -16.13 -14.53
N LEU A 14 -23.11 -15.84 -13.78
CA LEU A 14 -22.79 -16.50 -12.51
C LEU A 14 -23.19 -15.59 -11.35
N LEU A 15 -23.99 -16.09 -10.41
CA LEU A 15 -24.24 -15.43 -9.15
C LEU A 15 -23.40 -16.12 -8.06
N LEU A 16 -22.50 -15.38 -7.43
CA LEU A 16 -21.79 -15.84 -6.24
C LEU A 16 -22.73 -15.64 -5.04
N LEU A 17 -23.40 -16.71 -4.64
CA LEU A 17 -24.33 -16.66 -3.51
C LEU A 17 -23.57 -17.03 -2.24
N ASP A 18 -23.44 -16.13 -1.28
CA ASP A 18 -23.15 -16.54 0.09
C ASP A 18 -24.41 -17.23 0.66
N LYS A 19 -24.40 -18.57 0.65
CA LYS A 19 -25.56 -19.38 0.99
C LYS A 19 -25.68 -19.42 2.53
N PRO A 20 -26.81 -19.01 3.13
CA PRO A 20 -27.00 -19.19 4.57
C PRO A 20 -27.07 -20.68 4.95
N SER A 21 -26.72 -21.02 6.19
CA SER A 21 -26.96 -22.34 6.76
C SER A 21 -28.47 -22.63 6.85
N GLY A 22 -28.85 -23.90 6.78
CA GLY A 22 -30.25 -24.37 6.81
C GLY A 22 -30.95 -24.38 5.45
N LEU A 23 -30.37 -23.77 4.41
CA LEU A 23 -30.89 -23.79 3.05
C LEU A 23 -30.11 -24.78 2.18
N SER A 24 -30.81 -25.67 1.45
CA SER A 24 -30.12 -26.59 0.52
C SER A 24 -29.63 -25.84 -0.71
N SER A 25 -28.50 -26.27 -1.29
CA SER A 25 -27.95 -25.65 -2.52
C SER A 25 -28.95 -25.62 -3.68
N HIS A 26 -29.81 -26.63 -3.79
CA HIS A 26 -30.87 -26.67 -4.80
C HIS A 26 -32.01 -25.68 -4.50
N ALA A 27 -32.41 -25.54 -3.23
CA ALA A 27 -33.43 -24.57 -2.82
C ALA A 27 -32.93 -23.14 -3.05
N ALA A 28 -31.69 -22.85 -2.63
CA ALA A 28 -31.01 -21.60 -2.87
C ALA A 28 -30.94 -21.25 -4.38
N MET A 29 -30.58 -22.22 -5.22
CA MET A 29 -30.58 -22.05 -6.67
C MET A 29 -31.97 -21.77 -7.25
N ILE A 30 -33.04 -22.43 -6.74
CA ILE A 30 -34.42 -22.14 -7.15
C ILE A 30 -34.80 -20.71 -6.79
N GLU A 31 -34.51 -20.28 -5.56
CA GLU A 31 -34.82 -18.91 -5.12
C GLU A 31 -34.11 -17.89 -5.99
N VAL A 32 -32.83 -18.09 -6.28
CA VAL A 32 -32.06 -17.27 -7.22
C VAL A 32 -32.70 -17.29 -8.60
N ARG A 33 -33.03 -18.46 -9.15
CA ARG A 33 -33.69 -18.56 -10.47
C ARG A 33 -34.98 -17.74 -10.51
N ASP A 34 -35.79 -17.84 -9.47
CA ASP A 34 -37.12 -17.23 -9.41
C ASP A 34 -37.02 -15.71 -9.19
N LEU A 35 -36.09 -15.26 -8.34
CA LEU A 35 -35.74 -13.85 -8.13
C LEU A 35 -35.29 -13.18 -9.44
N PHE A 36 -34.37 -13.83 -10.15
CA PHE A 36 -33.82 -13.31 -11.42
C PHE A 36 -34.70 -13.63 -12.64
N ARG A 37 -35.79 -14.39 -12.45
CA ARG A 37 -36.69 -14.86 -13.52
C ARG A 37 -35.92 -15.54 -14.67
N ALA A 38 -34.86 -16.27 -14.33
CA ALA A 38 -33.98 -16.91 -15.27
C ALA A 38 -34.66 -18.15 -15.87
N LYS A 39 -34.48 -18.36 -17.18
CA LYS A 39 -35.06 -19.52 -17.89
C LYS A 39 -34.50 -20.86 -17.39
N LYS A 40 -33.23 -20.87 -16.98
CA LYS A 40 -32.50 -22.05 -16.48
C LYS A 40 -31.57 -21.59 -15.37
N ALA A 41 -31.32 -22.48 -14.40
CA ALA A 41 -30.33 -22.27 -13.36
C ALA A 41 -29.69 -23.61 -12.96
N GLY A 42 -28.45 -23.55 -12.49
CA GLY A 42 -27.70 -24.67 -11.92
C GLY A 42 -26.73 -24.13 -10.88
N HIS A 43 -26.18 -24.99 -10.02
CA HIS A 43 -25.17 -24.57 -9.05
C HIS A 43 -23.89 -25.39 -9.24
N ALA A 44 -22.74 -24.78 -8.99
CA ALA A 44 -21.43 -25.41 -9.16
C ALA A 44 -20.84 -25.82 -7.80
N GLY A 45 -21.12 -27.07 -7.42
CA GLY A 45 -20.79 -27.64 -6.11
C GLY A 45 -22.00 -27.68 -5.20
N SER A 46 -22.08 -28.71 -4.37
CA SER A 46 -23.13 -28.83 -3.36
C SER A 46 -22.55 -28.46 -2.00
N LEU A 47 -23.13 -27.47 -1.37
CA LEU A 47 -23.00 -27.24 0.07
C LEU A 47 -24.12 -28.00 0.80
N ASP A 48 -23.75 -28.69 1.87
CA ASP A 48 -24.68 -29.35 2.79
C ASP A 48 -25.57 -28.30 3.51
N LEU A 49 -26.62 -28.76 4.19
CA LEU A 49 -27.56 -27.87 4.89
C LEU A 49 -26.86 -27.02 5.96
N LEU A 50 -26.01 -27.64 6.79
CA LEU A 50 -25.25 -26.92 7.82
C LEU A 50 -24.22 -25.93 7.27
N ALA A 51 -23.78 -26.11 6.01
CA ALA A 51 -22.68 -25.35 5.46
C ALA A 51 -23.17 -23.98 4.98
N SER A 52 -22.46 -22.92 5.35
CA SER A 52 -22.65 -21.58 4.81
C SER A 52 -21.54 -21.22 3.82
N GLY A 53 -21.58 -20.03 3.24
CA GLY A 53 -20.51 -19.53 2.38
C GLY A 53 -20.81 -19.66 0.91
N MET A 54 -19.79 -19.37 0.11
CA MET A 54 -19.91 -19.18 -1.32
C MET A 54 -20.56 -20.41 -2.01
N LEU A 55 -21.55 -20.19 -2.86
CA LEU A 55 -22.22 -21.14 -3.74
C LEU A 55 -22.37 -20.48 -5.12
N PRO A 56 -21.66 -20.92 -6.16
CA PRO A 56 -21.77 -20.31 -7.48
C PRO A 56 -23.05 -20.85 -8.13
N VAL A 57 -24.00 -19.96 -8.42
CA VAL A 57 -25.27 -20.26 -9.08
C VAL A 57 -25.20 -19.76 -10.51
N CYS A 58 -25.09 -20.68 -11.46
CA CYS A 58 -25.08 -20.42 -12.89
C CYS A 58 -26.51 -20.21 -13.41
N LEU A 59 -26.78 -19.08 -14.04
CA LEU A 59 -28.06 -18.73 -14.69
C LEU A 59 -27.93 -18.82 -16.21
N GLY A 60 -28.98 -19.31 -16.87
CA GLY A 60 -29.07 -19.39 -18.32
C GLY A 60 -27.93 -20.20 -18.97
N GLU A 61 -27.27 -19.61 -19.95
CA GLU A 61 -26.15 -20.21 -20.69
C GLU A 61 -24.93 -20.50 -19.81
N ALA A 62 -24.74 -19.78 -18.69
CA ALA A 62 -23.65 -20.05 -17.75
C ALA A 62 -23.75 -21.46 -17.11
N THR A 63 -24.91 -22.11 -17.19
CA THR A 63 -25.03 -23.52 -16.76
C THR A 63 -24.10 -24.46 -17.54
N LYS A 64 -23.61 -24.06 -18.73
CA LYS A 64 -22.65 -24.83 -19.53
C LYS A 64 -21.25 -24.89 -18.92
N ILE A 65 -20.84 -23.86 -18.17
CA ILE A 65 -19.51 -23.80 -17.52
C ILE A 65 -19.51 -24.33 -16.07
N SER A 66 -20.65 -24.81 -15.58
CA SER A 66 -20.78 -25.32 -14.21
C SER A 66 -19.86 -26.51 -13.89
N GLY A 67 -19.43 -27.27 -14.91
CA GLY A 67 -18.47 -28.36 -14.78
C GLY A 67 -17.07 -27.89 -14.36
N TYR A 68 -16.59 -26.77 -14.89
CA TYR A 68 -15.27 -26.22 -14.55
C TYR A 68 -15.24 -25.67 -13.12
N LEU A 69 -16.31 -24.95 -12.74
CA LEU A 69 -16.50 -24.45 -11.37
C LEU A 69 -16.67 -25.58 -10.33
N LEU A 70 -17.17 -26.74 -10.76
CA LEU A 70 -17.22 -27.95 -9.93
C LEU A 70 -15.81 -28.52 -9.68
N ASP A 71 -14.92 -28.35 -10.65
CA ASP A 71 -13.61 -28.97 -10.67
C ASP A 71 -12.51 -28.14 -10.00
N SER A 72 -12.76 -26.85 -9.75
CA SER A 72 -11.83 -25.98 -9.02
C SER A 72 -11.57 -26.45 -7.59
N ASP A 73 -10.40 -26.07 -7.07
CA ASP A 73 -10.10 -26.15 -5.63
C ASP A 73 -11.15 -25.38 -4.82
N LYS A 74 -11.34 -25.84 -3.58
CA LYS A 74 -12.28 -25.24 -2.62
C LYS A 74 -11.57 -25.04 -1.30
N GLU A 75 -11.77 -23.86 -0.72
CA GLU A 75 -11.28 -23.54 0.61
C GLU A 75 -12.46 -23.51 1.59
N TYR A 76 -12.30 -24.19 2.72
CA TYR A 76 -13.28 -24.29 3.77
C TYR A 76 -12.68 -23.85 5.11
N VAL A 77 -13.46 -23.13 5.90
CA VAL A 77 -13.24 -22.95 7.33
C VAL A 77 -14.24 -23.86 8.04
N ALA A 78 -13.74 -24.84 8.80
CA ALA A 78 -14.53 -25.81 9.53
C ALA A 78 -14.31 -25.65 11.04
N LEU A 79 -15.40 -25.51 11.78
CA LEU A 79 -15.39 -25.64 13.23
C LEU A 79 -15.70 -27.10 13.58
N ALA A 80 -14.75 -27.82 14.14
CA ALA A 80 -14.86 -29.22 14.50
C ALA A 80 -14.96 -29.38 16.02
N ARG A 81 -15.86 -30.25 16.49
CA ARG A 81 -15.96 -30.63 17.90
C ARG A 81 -15.44 -32.05 18.08
N LEU A 82 -14.39 -32.19 18.88
CA LEU A 82 -13.77 -33.45 19.28
C LEU A 82 -14.58 -34.12 20.40
N GLY A 83 -14.42 -35.43 20.55
CA GLY A 83 -15.05 -36.22 21.62
C GLY A 83 -16.43 -36.77 21.28
N GLN A 84 -17.00 -36.43 20.12
CA GLN A 84 -18.35 -36.83 19.74
C GLN A 84 -18.40 -37.19 18.26
N ASN A 85 -18.92 -38.37 17.93
CA ASN A 85 -19.38 -38.71 16.58
C ASN A 85 -20.91 -38.62 16.54
N THR A 86 -21.44 -38.11 15.45
CA THR A 86 -22.88 -38.06 15.18
C THR A 86 -23.22 -38.95 14.00
N ALA A 87 -24.50 -39.33 13.85
CA ALA A 87 -24.92 -40.24 12.78
C ALA A 87 -24.63 -39.73 11.36
N THR A 88 -24.47 -38.41 11.20
CA THR A 88 -24.23 -37.73 9.91
C THR A 88 -22.88 -37.02 9.82
N GLY A 89 -22.05 -37.06 10.86
CA GLY A 89 -20.78 -36.32 10.92
C GLY A 89 -20.95 -34.80 11.02
N ASP A 90 -22.14 -34.33 11.37
CA ASP A 90 -22.46 -32.94 11.66
C ASP A 90 -23.34 -32.79 12.91
N ARG A 91 -23.47 -31.56 13.41
CA ARG A 91 -24.27 -31.24 14.60
C ARG A 91 -25.79 -31.46 14.47
N GLU A 92 -26.30 -31.78 13.28
CA GLU A 92 -27.76 -31.86 13.04
C GLU A 92 -28.36 -33.23 13.39
N SER A 93 -27.53 -34.23 13.70
CA SER A 93 -27.98 -35.57 14.09
C SER A 93 -27.56 -35.96 15.51
N ASP A 94 -28.20 -37.02 16.01
CA ASP A 94 -27.93 -37.55 17.34
C ASP A 94 -26.48 -38.00 17.47
N VAL A 95 -25.89 -37.73 18.64
CA VAL A 95 -24.58 -38.26 19.03
C VAL A 95 -24.71 -39.78 19.13
N VAL A 96 -23.91 -40.49 18.33
CA VAL A 96 -23.88 -41.97 18.30
C VAL A 96 -22.74 -42.53 19.15
N LEU A 97 -21.71 -41.72 19.39
CA LEU A 97 -20.56 -42.09 20.19
C LEU A 97 -20.03 -40.84 20.89
N GLU A 98 -19.74 -40.97 22.18
CA GLU A 98 -19.13 -39.93 23.00
C GLU A 98 -17.90 -40.52 23.70
N ARG A 99 -16.79 -39.79 23.67
CA ARG A 99 -15.49 -40.16 24.24
C ARG A 99 -14.93 -38.94 24.97
N ASP A 100 -14.18 -39.18 26.05
CA ASP A 100 -13.47 -38.12 26.74
C ASP A 100 -12.39 -37.51 25.83
N VAL A 101 -12.31 -36.18 25.79
CA VAL A 101 -11.24 -35.46 25.10
C VAL A 101 -10.10 -35.26 26.11
N PRO A 102 -8.97 -36.00 26.01
CA PRO A 102 -7.84 -35.76 26.88
C PRO A 102 -7.20 -34.40 26.57
N GLN A 103 -6.24 -33.98 27.37
CA GLN A 103 -5.39 -32.84 27.02
C GLN A 103 -4.57 -33.18 25.76
N ILE A 104 -5.10 -32.81 24.58
CA ILE A 104 -4.42 -32.93 23.30
C ILE A 104 -3.58 -31.68 23.12
N THR A 105 -2.27 -31.84 22.98
CA THR A 105 -1.37 -30.72 22.71
C THR A 105 -1.53 -30.22 21.27
N GLU A 106 -1.28 -28.93 21.04
CA GLU A 106 -1.30 -28.33 19.71
C GLU A 106 -0.35 -29.06 18.73
N GLN A 107 0.84 -29.48 19.20
CA GLN A 107 1.78 -30.27 18.40
C GLN A 107 1.21 -31.63 17.98
N GLN A 108 0.40 -32.29 18.82
CA GLN A 108 -0.26 -33.53 18.46
C GLN A 108 -1.33 -33.29 17.39
N LEU A 109 -2.11 -32.20 17.51
CA LEU A 109 -3.07 -31.80 16.49
C LEU A 109 -2.36 -31.56 15.16
N LEU A 110 -1.34 -30.71 15.13
CA LEU A 110 -0.59 -30.38 13.91
C LEU A 110 -0.01 -31.63 13.22
N ARG A 111 0.54 -32.58 13.97
CA ARG A 111 1.04 -33.85 13.42
C ARG A 111 -0.06 -34.69 12.76
N VAL A 112 -1.22 -34.78 13.40
CA VAL A 112 -2.35 -35.51 12.82
C VAL A 112 -2.87 -34.79 11.58
N LEU A 113 -3.06 -33.47 11.63
CA LEU A 113 -3.55 -32.70 10.48
C LEU A 113 -2.61 -32.83 9.27
N ALA A 114 -1.29 -32.76 9.50
CA ALA A 114 -0.30 -32.95 8.44
C ALA A 114 -0.38 -34.33 7.77
N SER A 115 -0.78 -35.37 8.49
CA SER A 115 -0.92 -36.73 7.91
C SER A 115 -2.06 -36.86 6.90
N PHE A 116 -3.01 -35.91 6.90
CA PHE A 116 -4.13 -35.87 5.97
C PHE A 116 -3.86 -35.02 4.73
N GLU A 117 -2.73 -34.30 4.65
CA GLU A 117 -2.34 -33.58 3.44
C GLU A 117 -1.88 -34.54 2.34
N GLY A 118 -2.08 -34.17 1.07
CA GLY A 118 -1.77 -35.01 -0.09
C GLY A 118 -2.95 -35.83 -0.61
N GLU A 119 -2.64 -36.94 -1.28
CA GLU A 119 -3.66 -37.87 -1.81
C GLU A 119 -4.21 -38.75 -0.69
N GLN A 120 -5.54 -38.75 -0.55
CA GLN A 120 -6.25 -39.48 0.48
C GLN A 120 -7.34 -40.35 -0.13
N ASP A 121 -7.48 -41.58 0.36
CA ASP A 121 -8.61 -42.44 0.06
C ASP A 121 -9.73 -42.16 1.07
N GLN A 122 -10.74 -41.42 0.62
CA GLN A 122 -11.86 -41.05 1.47
C GLN A 122 -13.08 -41.92 1.18
N MET A 123 -13.70 -42.45 2.23
CA MET A 123 -15.00 -43.10 2.13
C MET A 123 -16.10 -42.04 2.07
N PRO A 124 -16.90 -41.95 0.99
CA PRO A 124 -17.99 -40.99 0.96
C PRO A 124 -19.03 -41.27 2.05
N PRO A 125 -19.64 -40.28 2.70
CA PRO A 125 -20.67 -40.53 3.71
C PRO A 125 -21.97 -41.08 3.08
N MET A 126 -22.72 -41.88 3.85
CA MET A 126 -24.05 -42.39 3.42
C MET A 126 -25.05 -41.26 3.19
N HIS A 127 -24.92 -40.15 3.93
CA HIS A 127 -25.73 -38.95 3.79
C HIS A 127 -25.18 -37.97 2.74
N SER A 128 -24.72 -38.49 1.60
CA SER A 128 -24.18 -37.69 0.48
C SER A 128 -25.12 -37.63 -0.74
N ALA A 129 -24.89 -36.64 -1.61
CA ALA A 129 -25.61 -36.46 -2.87
C ALA A 129 -25.20 -37.44 -3.99
N ILE A 130 -24.24 -38.34 -3.74
CA ILE A 130 -23.77 -39.34 -4.71
C ILE A 130 -24.95 -40.24 -5.12
N LYS A 131 -25.08 -40.55 -6.41
CA LYS A 131 -26.15 -41.41 -6.92
C LYS A 131 -25.65 -42.85 -7.14
N ARG A 132 -26.42 -43.84 -6.70
CA ARG A 132 -26.28 -45.25 -7.09
C ARG A 132 -27.58 -45.71 -7.74
N ALA A 133 -27.49 -46.32 -8.93
CA ALA A 133 -28.66 -46.69 -9.75
C ALA A 133 -29.68 -45.53 -9.93
N GLY A 134 -29.19 -44.30 -10.10
CA GLY A 134 -30.01 -43.10 -10.29
C GLY A 134 -30.60 -42.47 -9.02
N LYS A 135 -30.48 -43.10 -7.84
CA LYS A 135 -30.97 -42.57 -6.55
C LYS A 135 -29.81 -42.04 -5.68
N PRO A 136 -29.92 -40.82 -5.11
CA PRO A 136 -28.93 -40.29 -4.17
C PRO A 136 -28.81 -41.14 -2.89
N LEU A 137 -27.60 -41.31 -2.34
CA LEU A 137 -27.33 -42.11 -1.15
C LEU A 137 -28.08 -41.60 0.08
N TYR A 138 -28.17 -40.28 0.29
CA TYR A 138 -28.93 -39.72 1.42
C TYR A 138 -30.42 -40.14 1.44
N LYS A 139 -31.03 -40.38 0.26
CA LYS A 139 -32.42 -40.88 0.18
C LYS A 139 -32.53 -42.34 0.58
N LEU A 140 -31.49 -43.13 0.32
CA LEU A 140 -31.43 -44.55 0.65
C LEU A 140 -31.10 -44.74 2.13
N ALA A 141 -30.19 -43.92 2.67
CA ALA A 141 -29.89 -43.86 4.10
C ALA A 141 -31.14 -43.53 4.95
N ARG A 142 -31.95 -42.55 4.53
CA ARG A 142 -33.24 -42.22 5.19
C ARG A 142 -34.28 -43.34 5.16
N LEU A 143 -34.13 -44.31 4.26
CA LEU A 143 -34.98 -45.51 4.17
C LEU A 143 -34.38 -46.70 4.95
N GLY A 144 -33.29 -46.48 5.70
CA GLY A 144 -32.58 -47.55 6.43
C GLY A 144 -31.85 -48.53 5.52
N VAL A 145 -31.63 -48.19 4.24
CA VAL A 145 -30.97 -49.07 3.27
C VAL A 145 -29.48 -48.77 3.26
N GLU A 146 -28.71 -49.67 3.86
CA GLU A 146 -27.25 -49.59 3.84
C GLU A 146 -26.70 -50.09 2.50
N ILE A 147 -25.70 -49.38 1.98
CA ILE A 147 -25.17 -49.60 0.64
C ILE A 147 -23.65 -49.61 0.73
N GLU A 148 -23.04 -50.61 0.11
CA GLU A 148 -21.58 -50.68 -0.03
C GLU A 148 -21.07 -49.47 -0.83
N ARG A 149 -20.16 -48.70 -0.25
CA ARG A 149 -19.57 -47.48 -0.83
C ARG A 149 -18.13 -47.78 -1.23
N LYS A 150 -17.70 -47.29 -2.39
CA LYS A 150 -16.31 -47.40 -2.83
C LYS A 150 -15.53 -46.20 -2.32
N MET A 151 -14.28 -46.45 -1.88
CA MET A 151 -13.30 -45.40 -1.62
C MET A 151 -13.13 -44.51 -2.85
N ARG A 152 -12.89 -43.22 -2.61
CA ARG A 152 -12.58 -42.25 -3.65
C ARG A 152 -11.30 -41.52 -3.29
N GLN A 153 -10.43 -41.39 -4.28
CA GLN A 153 -9.26 -40.56 -4.17
C GLN A 153 -9.68 -39.08 -4.15
N VAL A 154 -9.22 -38.35 -3.15
CA VAL A 154 -9.34 -36.90 -3.01
C VAL A 154 -7.97 -36.33 -2.70
N THR A 155 -7.76 -35.04 -2.96
CA THR A 155 -6.51 -34.36 -2.62
C THR A 155 -6.79 -33.27 -1.61
N ILE A 156 -6.19 -33.39 -0.44
CA ILE A 156 -6.14 -32.31 0.56
C ILE A 156 -4.88 -31.52 0.29
N LYS A 157 -5.02 -30.26 -0.13
CA LYS A 157 -3.90 -29.39 -0.48
C LYS A 157 -3.23 -28.81 0.75
N SER A 158 -4.02 -28.45 1.76
CA SER A 158 -3.52 -27.99 3.05
C SER A 158 -4.59 -28.10 4.13
N ILE A 159 -4.16 -28.31 5.37
CA ILE A 159 -4.99 -28.17 6.58
C ILE A 159 -4.25 -27.31 7.61
N ALA A 160 -4.70 -26.08 7.80
CA ALA A 160 -4.17 -25.20 8.85
C ALA A 160 -5.07 -25.21 10.08
N LEU A 161 -4.46 -25.27 11.27
CA LEU A 161 -5.13 -25.09 12.54
C LEU A 161 -5.22 -23.58 12.84
N LEU A 162 -6.42 -23.03 12.90
CA LEU A 162 -6.65 -21.60 13.12
C LEU A 162 -6.85 -21.25 14.59
N GLU A 163 -7.51 -22.13 15.34
CA GLU A 163 -7.88 -21.90 16.74
C GLU A 163 -8.04 -23.24 17.46
N VAL A 164 -7.63 -23.30 18.72
CA VAL A 164 -7.79 -24.46 19.61
C VAL A 164 -8.45 -24.00 20.90
N ASP A 165 -9.70 -24.42 21.10
CA ASP A 165 -10.46 -24.22 22.35
C ASP A 165 -11.18 -25.52 22.69
N LEU A 166 -10.43 -26.49 23.23
CA LEU A 166 -10.91 -27.87 23.41
C LEU A 166 -12.22 -27.91 24.21
N PRO A 167 -13.23 -28.68 23.76
CA PRO A 167 -13.14 -29.73 22.73
C PRO A 167 -13.35 -29.22 21.29
N VAL A 168 -13.33 -27.92 21.02
CA VAL A 168 -13.55 -27.32 19.70
C VAL A 168 -12.23 -26.89 19.07
N ILE A 169 -12.07 -27.17 17.78
CA ILE A 169 -10.94 -26.69 16.98
C ILE A 169 -11.44 -26.06 15.69
N ARG A 170 -10.74 -25.04 15.19
CA ARG A 170 -11.05 -24.39 13.91
C ARG A 170 -9.98 -24.73 12.89
N LEU A 171 -10.40 -25.25 11.76
CA LEU A 171 -9.54 -25.73 10.69
C LEU A 171 -9.80 -24.94 9.41
N LYS A 172 -8.73 -24.57 8.69
CA LYS A 172 -8.79 -24.06 7.32
C LYS A 172 -8.29 -25.15 6.37
N ILE A 173 -9.17 -25.63 5.51
CA ILE A 173 -8.95 -26.80 4.66
C ILE A 173 -9.06 -26.38 3.21
N ARG A 174 -7.99 -26.59 2.42
CA ARG A 174 -8.03 -26.46 0.96
C ARG A 174 -8.02 -27.84 0.32
N CYS A 175 -8.99 -28.14 -0.55
CA CYS A 175 -9.15 -29.49 -1.10
C CYS A 175 -9.71 -29.52 -2.52
N SER A 176 -9.47 -30.64 -3.22
CA SER A 176 -10.01 -30.91 -4.55
C SER A 176 -11.51 -31.19 -4.54
N LYS A 177 -12.12 -31.27 -5.73
CA LYS A 177 -13.49 -31.76 -5.90
C LYS A 177 -13.70 -33.14 -5.26
N GLY A 178 -14.91 -33.37 -4.75
CA GLY A 178 -15.31 -34.67 -4.20
C GLY A 178 -14.91 -34.91 -2.74
N THR A 179 -14.15 -34.00 -2.13
CA THR A 179 -13.79 -34.05 -0.71
C THR A 179 -15.01 -33.78 0.18
N PHE A 180 -15.26 -34.67 1.13
CA PHE A 180 -16.28 -34.54 2.17
C PHE A 180 -15.64 -34.06 3.46
N ILE A 181 -15.80 -32.76 3.78
CA ILE A 181 -15.19 -32.17 4.98
C ILE A 181 -15.69 -32.83 6.27
N ARG A 182 -16.96 -33.27 6.32
CA ARG A 182 -17.49 -34.02 7.46
C ARG A 182 -16.73 -35.33 7.72
N ALA A 183 -16.51 -36.12 6.66
CA ALA A 183 -15.76 -37.36 6.75
C ALA A 183 -14.29 -37.08 7.13
N LEU A 184 -13.68 -36.05 6.54
CA LEU A 184 -12.31 -35.66 6.90
C LEU A 184 -12.19 -35.31 8.40
N VAL A 185 -13.14 -34.56 8.95
CA VAL A 185 -13.16 -34.24 10.39
C VAL A 185 -13.37 -35.49 11.24
N GLU A 186 -14.25 -36.40 10.84
CA GLU A 186 -14.41 -37.70 11.52
C GLU A 186 -13.11 -38.52 11.51
N ASP A 187 -12.43 -38.59 10.37
CA ASP A 187 -11.16 -39.31 10.19
C ASP A 187 -10.04 -38.69 11.04
N ILE A 188 -9.98 -37.36 11.12
CA ILE A 188 -9.08 -36.63 12.03
C ILE A 188 -9.40 -36.99 13.48
N GLY A 189 -10.67 -36.97 13.87
CA GLY A 189 -11.12 -37.34 15.22
C GLY A 189 -10.79 -38.78 15.59
N GLU A 190 -10.92 -39.72 14.64
CA GLU A 190 -10.58 -41.12 14.84
C GLU A 190 -9.06 -41.33 14.95
N SER A 191 -8.27 -40.60 14.15
CA SER A 191 -6.80 -40.61 14.25
C SER A 191 -6.30 -40.05 15.58
N LEU A 192 -7.07 -39.12 16.18
CA LEU A 192 -6.84 -38.62 17.54
C LEU A 192 -7.39 -39.54 18.64
N GLY A 193 -8.14 -40.60 18.28
CA GLY A 193 -8.75 -41.55 19.21
C GLY A 193 -9.96 -41.01 19.98
N VAL A 194 -10.45 -39.81 19.66
CA VAL A 194 -11.52 -39.11 20.39
C VAL A 194 -12.82 -39.01 19.61
N GLY A 195 -12.78 -39.24 18.30
CA GLY A 195 -13.91 -38.96 17.42
C GLY A 195 -14.15 -37.47 17.25
N ALA A 196 -14.84 -37.08 16.19
CA ALA A 196 -15.18 -35.68 15.93
C ALA A 196 -16.35 -35.55 14.96
N HIS A 197 -16.97 -34.37 14.94
CA HIS A 197 -17.94 -33.97 13.93
C HIS A 197 -17.84 -32.47 13.63
N VAL A 198 -18.42 -32.05 12.49
CA VAL A 198 -18.45 -30.64 12.09
C VAL A 198 -19.60 -29.91 12.77
N VAL A 199 -19.29 -28.82 13.46
CA VAL A 199 -20.26 -27.91 14.07
C VAL A 199 -20.68 -26.84 13.07
N GLU A 200 -19.70 -26.23 12.40
CA GLU A 200 -19.91 -25.18 11.41
C GLU A 200 -18.97 -25.38 10.22
N LEU A 201 -19.43 -25.02 9.03
CA LEU A 201 -18.66 -25.12 7.81
C LEU A 201 -18.94 -23.90 6.94
N HIS A 202 -17.90 -23.19 6.53
CA HIS A 202 -17.98 -22.03 5.66
C HIS A 202 -17.01 -22.18 4.50
N ARG A 203 -17.40 -21.82 3.27
CA ARG A 203 -16.50 -21.85 2.10
C ARG A 203 -15.97 -20.44 1.78
N SER A 204 -14.67 -20.20 2.00
CA SER A 204 -14.08 -18.85 2.14
C SER A 204 -13.59 -18.17 0.86
N ALA A 205 -12.98 -18.85 -0.12
CA ALA A 205 -12.45 -18.17 -1.31
C ALA A 205 -12.37 -19.03 -2.58
N ILE A 206 -12.55 -18.37 -3.72
CA ILE A 206 -12.31 -18.84 -5.10
C ILE A 206 -11.89 -17.61 -5.91
N VAL A 207 -10.71 -17.64 -6.57
CA VAL A 207 -10.38 -16.67 -7.63
C VAL A 207 -11.15 -17.08 -8.89
N THR A 208 -11.84 -16.14 -9.53
CA THR A 208 -12.56 -16.41 -10.78
C THR A 208 -12.06 -15.51 -11.90
N LEU A 209 -11.79 -16.10 -13.07
CA LEU A 209 -11.50 -15.38 -14.31
C LEU A 209 -12.62 -15.69 -15.31
N GLN A 210 -13.42 -14.70 -15.66
CA GLN A 210 -14.56 -14.84 -16.59
C GLN A 210 -14.31 -14.04 -17.86
N THR A 211 -14.65 -14.61 -19.02
CA THR A 211 -14.60 -13.93 -20.32
C THR A 211 -15.86 -14.19 -21.16
N GLY A 212 -15.95 -13.55 -22.33
CA GLY A 212 -16.97 -13.84 -23.35
C GLY A 212 -18.32 -13.15 -23.17
N GLU A 213 -18.56 -12.47 -22.04
CA GLU A 213 -19.84 -11.77 -21.77
C GLU A 213 -19.72 -10.25 -21.91
N VAL A 214 -18.72 -9.66 -21.24
CA VAL A 214 -18.53 -8.20 -21.14
C VAL A 214 -17.43 -7.73 -22.07
N ALA A 215 -17.58 -6.52 -22.63
CA ALA A 215 -16.58 -5.85 -23.47
C ALA A 215 -16.05 -6.69 -24.66
N ARG A 216 -16.91 -7.50 -25.28
CA ARG A 216 -16.60 -8.44 -26.39
C ARG A 216 -16.02 -7.82 -27.67
N GLN A 217 -15.92 -6.49 -27.76
CA GLN A 217 -15.28 -5.79 -28.87
C GLN A 217 -13.79 -5.50 -28.62
N ALA A 218 -13.31 -5.64 -27.39
CA ALA A 218 -11.90 -5.55 -27.09
C ALA A 218 -11.14 -6.74 -27.73
N SER A 219 -9.82 -6.62 -27.89
CA SER A 219 -9.00 -7.77 -28.31
C SER A 219 -9.11 -8.91 -27.32
N SER A 220 -9.33 -8.63 -26.04
CA SER A 220 -9.79 -9.57 -25.02
C SER A 220 -10.31 -8.81 -23.80
N ALA A 221 -11.18 -9.43 -23.02
CA ALA A 221 -11.74 -8.87 -21.79
C ALA A 221 -11.95 -9.96 -20.74
N ILE A 222 -11.50 -9.68 -19.51
CA ILE A 222 -11.60 -10.56 -18.35
C ILE A 222 -12.30 -9.81 -17.21
N ILE A 223 -13.27 -10.45 -16.56
CA ILE A 223 -13.72 -10.07 -15.23
C ILE A 223 -12.98 -10.98 -14.25
N ALA A 224 -12.05 -10.41 -13.50
CA ALA A 224 -11.32 -11.09 -12.43
C ALA A 224 -11.99 -10.79 -11.08
N SER A 225 -12.16 -11.81 -10.25
CA SER A 225 -12.72 -11.69 -8.89
C SER A 225 -11.87 -12.45 -7.89
N MET A 226 -11.70 -11.88 -6.71
CA MET A 226 -11.17 -12.55 -5.52
C MET A 226 -11.99 -12.06 -4.33
N GLY A 227 -12.76 -12.96 -3.71
CA GLY A 227 -13.83 -12.55 -2.79
C GLY A 227 -14.81 -11.61 -3.51
N ASP A 228 -15.19 -10.52 -2.85
CA ASP A 228 -16.09 -9.49 -3.40
C ASP A 228 -15.36 -8.35 -4.14
N THR A 229 -14.03 -8.40 -4.23
CA THR A 229 -13.23 -7.51 -5.09
C THR A 229 -13.28 -8.01 -6.54
N VAL A 230 -13.81 -7.17 -7.42
CA VAL A 230 -14.04 -7.46 -8.84
C VAL A 230 -13.43 -6.38 -9.72
N VAL A 231 -12.60 -6.79 -10.68
CA VAL A 231 -11.93 -5.91 -11.64
C VAL A 231 -12.27 -6.35 -13.06
N LEU A 232 -12.81 -5.43 -13.87
CA LEU A 232 -12.93 -5.60 -15.31
C LEU A 232 -11.63 -5.16 -15.97
N VAL A 233 -10.96 -6.10 -16.63
CA VAL A 233 -9.72 -5.82 -17.37
C VAL A 233 -9.92 -6.07 -18.85
N THR A 234 -9.60 -5.07 -19.67
CA THR A 234 -9.67 -5.17 -21.13
C THR A 234 -8.31 -4.90 -21.75
N VAL A 235 -8.04 -5.54 -22.88
CA VAL A 235 -6.88 -5.24 -23.72
C VAL A 235 -7.33 -4.97 -25.15
N VAL A 236 -6.75 -3.95 -25.77
CA VAL A 236 -6.92 -3.65 -27.19
C VAL A 236 -5.53 -3.48 -27.79
N GLY A 237 -5.23 -4.29 -28.80
CA GLY A 237 -4.06 -4.13 -29.65
C GLY A 237 -4.46 -3.62 -31.02
N ARG A 238 -3.81 -2.56 -31.50
CA ARG A 238 -3.95 -2.09 -32.88
C ARG A 238 -3.17 -3.01 -33.81
N LYS A 239 -3.78 -3.50 -34.90
CA LYS A 239 -3.16 -4.44 -35.84
C LYS A 239 -2.01 -3.85 -36.66
N ASP A 240 -2.09 -2.57 -36.96
CA ASP A 240 -1.04 -1.84 -37.67
C ASP A 240 -0.24 -0.97 -36.70
N ALA A 241 1.10 -1.10 -36.73
CA ALA A 241 1.99 -0.16 -36.07
C ALA A 241 1.88 1.22 -36.73
N LYS A 242 2.11 2.29 -35.95
CA LYS A 242 2.18 3.64 -36.52
C LYS A 242 3.45 3.75 -37.37
N PRO A 243 3.39 4.27 -38.61
CA PRO A 243 4.59 4.53 -39.41
C PRO A 243 5.56 5.42 -38.63
N GLY A 244 6.83 5.00 -38.54
CA GLY A 244 7.87 5.74 -37.83
C GLY A 244 7.79 5.69 -36.30
N ALA A 245 7.08 4.72 -35.71
CA ALA A 245 7.15 4.49 -34.27
C ALA A 245 8.57 4.10 -33.86
N ASP A 246 9.14 4.84 -32.91
CA ASP A 246 10.48 4.65 -32.36
C ASP A 246 10.47 3.95 -30.98
N PHE A 247 9.30 3.71 -30.41
CA PHE A 247 9.11 2.98 -29.15
C PHE A 247 7.85 2.11 -29.17
N PHE A 248 7.80 1.12 -28.28
CA PHE A 248 6.61 0.29 -28.07
C PHE A 248 5.53 1.03 -27.26
N PRO A 249 4.39 1.41 -27.87
CA PRO A 249 3.36 2.21 -27.21
C PRO A 249 2.40 1.32 -26.40
N LEU A 250 2.91 0.77 -25.30
CA LEU A 250 2.10 0.12 -24.26
C LEU A 250 1.60 1.16 -23.25
N THR A 251 0.28 1.22 -23.06
CA THR A 251 -0.36 2.06 -22.05
C THR A 251 -1.22 1.22 -21.12
N ILE A 252 -0.90 1.24 -19.83
CA ILE A 252 -1.75 0.67 -18.79
C ILE A 252 -2.54 1.78 -18.09
N ASN A 253 -3.84 1.56 -17.92
CA ASN A 253 -4.74 2.42 -17.15
C ASN A 253 -5.48 1.58 -16.11
N TYR A 254 -5.04 1.65 -14.86
CA TYR A 254 -5.81 1.19 -13.73
C TYR A 254 -6.70 2.34 -13.22
N GLN A 255 -7.96 2.05 -12.93
CA GLN A 255 -8.97 3.02 -12.50
C GLN A 255 -9.87 2.47 -11.41
N GLU A 256 -10.11 3.29 -10.38
CA GLU A 256 -10.98 3.01 -9.26
C GLU A 256 -12.30 3.75 -9.44
N ARG A 257 -13.42 3.05 -9.29
CA ARG A 257 -14.75 3.65 -9.34
C ARG A 257 -15.33 3.72 -7.94
N THR A 258 -15.75 4.88 -7.47
CA THR A 258 -16.20 5.02 -6.07
C THR A 258 -17.45 4.21 -5.77
N TYR A 259 -18.25 3.91 -6.80
CA TYR A 259 -19.38 2.99 -6.67
C TYR A 259 -18.95 1.56 -6.30
N ALA A 260 -17.70 1.16 -6.58
CA ALA A 260 -17.17 -0.16 -6.21
C ALA A 260 -17.16 -0.35 -4.68
N ALA A 261 -17.07 0.75 -3.92
CA ALA A 261 -17.19 0.78 -2.47
C ALA A 261 -18.54 1.37 -1.99
N GLY A 262 -19.53 1.53 -2.89
CA GLY A 262 -20.83 2.11 -2.55
C GLY A 262 -20.80 3.62 -2.21
N LYS A 263 -19.76 4.35 -2.63
CA LYS A 263 -19.55 5.77 -2.29
C LYS A 263 -19.79 6.71 -3.48
N ILE A 264 -20.21 7.94 -3.18
CA ILE A 264 -20.20 9.06 -4.12
C ILE A 264 -18.89 9.84 -3.90
N PRO A 265 -18.15 10.27 -4.95
CA PRO A 265 -16.86 10.96 -4.77
C PRO A 265 -16.98 12.21 -3.90
N GLY A 266 -16.00 12.44 -3.01
CA GLY A 266 -15.99 13.59 -2.09
C GLY A 266 -15.90 14.95 -2.80
N GLY A 267 -15.23 15.01 -3.96
CA GLY A 267 -14.95 16.25 -4.70
C GLY A 267 -16.19 17.06 -5.11
N PHE A 268 -15.98 18.33 -5.48
CA PHE A 268 -17.05 19.28 -5.81
C PHE A 268 -17.98 18.77 -6.93
N PHE A 269 -17.43 18.13 -7.96
CA PHE A 269 -18.17 17.65 -9.13
C PHE A 269 -18.90 16.30 -8.92
N LYS A 270 -18.68 15.61 -7.78
CA LYS A 270 -19.27 14.29 -7.47
C LYS A 270 -19.03 13.24 -8.58
N ARG A 271 -17.87 13.31 -9.22
CA ARG A 271 -17.41 12.42 -10.29
C ARG A 271 -15.90 12.19 -10.15
N GLU A 272 -15.43 10.99 -10.49
CA GLU A 272 -13.99 10.70 -10.52
C GLU A 272 -13.29 11.59 -11.57
N GLY A 273 -12.16 12.17 -11.14
CA GLY A 273 -11.44 13.19 -11.90
C GLY A 273 -10.13 12.68 -12.50
N ARG A 274 -9.04 13.37 -12.20
CA ARG A 274 -7.69 12.95 -12.58
C ARG A 274 -7.32 11.67 -11.81
N PRO A 275 -6.46 10.80 -12.37
CA PRO A 275 -5.99 9.62 -11.65
C PRO A 275 -5.38 9.99 -10.31
N SER A 276 -5.73 9.24 -9.27
CA SER A 276 -5.13 9.32 -7.95
C SER A 276 -3.68 8.80 -7.98
N GLU A 277 -2.98 9.00 -6.85
CA GLU A 277 -1.65 8.40 -6.65
C GLU A 277 -1.71 6.87 -6.73
N SER A 278 -2.68 6.25 -6.04
CA SER A 278 -2.94 4.80 -6.08
C SER A 278 -3.14 4.33 -7.52
N GLU A 279 -4.01 4.99 -8.28
CA GLU A 279 -4.32 4.57 -9.65
C GLU A 279 -3.10 4.65 -10.57
N THR A 280 -2.26 5.67 -10.37
CA THR A 280 -1.02 5.85 -11.13
C THR A 280 0.04 4.81 -10.77
N LEU A 281 0.20 4.53 -9.48
CA LEU A 281 1.14 3.53 -8.97
C LEU A 281 0.75 2.12 -9.40
N THR A 282 -0.52 1.73 -9.26
CA THR A 282 -1.02 0.41 -9.68
C THR A 282 -0.95 0.24 -11.19
N SER A 283 -1.23 1.30 -11.98
CA SER A 283 -0.99 1.26 -13.43
C SER A 283 0.47 0.93 -13.75
N ARG A 284 1.42 1.51 -13.00
CA ARG A 284 2.86 1.28 -13.17
C ARG A 284 3.27 -0.10 -12.66
N LEU A 285 2.66 -0.58 -11.58
CA LEU A 285 2.88 -1.91 -11.02
C LEU A 285 2.51 -3.02 -12.01
N ILE A 286 1.43 -2.82 -12.78
CA ILE A 286 1.00 -3.75 -13.85
C ILE A 286 1.87 -3.61 -15.12
N ASP A 287 2.29 -2.39 -15.48
CA ASP A 287 3.09 -2.12 -16.69
C ASP A 287 4.45 -2.83 -16.66
N ARG A 288 5.16 -2.73 -15.53
CA ARG A 288 6.53 -3.21 -15.35
C ARG A 288 6.72 -4.70 -15.71
N PRO A 289 5.93 -5.65 -15.17
CA PRO A 289 6.10 -7.06 -15.52
C PRO A 289 5.53 -7.43 -16.89
N LEU A 290 4.57 -6.68 -17.45
CA LEU A 290 4.01 -6.97 -18.78
C LEU A 290 4.93 -6.51 -19.91
N ARG A 291 5.53 -5.33 -19.77
CA ARG A 291 6.33 -4.68 -20.83
C ARG A 291 7.47 -5.53 -21.40
N PRO A 292 8.34 -6.20 -20.60
CA PRO A 292 9.46 -6.97 -21.13
C PRO A 292 9.04 -8.24 -21.87
N LEU A 293 7.80 -8.70 -21.70
CA LEU A 293 7.27 -9.91 -22.33
C LEU A 293 6.66 -9.68 -23.72
N PHE A 294 6.58 -8.44 -24.18
CA PHE A 294 6.28 -8.18 -25.58
C PHE A 294 7.54 -8.41 -26.42
N PRO A 295 7.44 -9.12 -27.55
CA PRO A 295 8.60 -9.41 -28.39
C PRO A 295 9.36 -8.16 -28.82
N LYS A 296 10.69 -8.27 -28.92
CA LYS A 296 11.53 -7.18 -29.43
C LYS A 296 11.09 -6.78 -30.85
N GLY A 297 11.01 -5.48 -31.10
CA GLY A 297 10.52 -4.92 -32.37
C GLY A 297 8.99 -4.85 -32.48
N PHE A 298 8.24 -5.31 -31.48
CA PHE A 298 6.79 -5.13 -31.46
C PHE A 298 6.42 -3.67 -31.13
N GLN A 299 5.94 -2.92 -32.11
CA GLN A 299 5.66 -1.47 -32.01
C GLN A 299 4.17 -1.12 -32.18
N ASN A 300 3.31 -2.15 -32.19
CA ASN A 300 1.88 -1.97 -32.25
C ASN A 300 1.37 -1.33 -30.96
N GLU A 301 0.42 -0.40 -31.08
CA GLU A 301 -0.19 0.24 -29.91
C GLU A 301 -1.03 -0.78 -29.13
N VAL A 302 -0.73 -0.93 -27.84
CA VAL A 302 -1.45 -1.81 -26.92
C VAL A 302 -1.93 -1.00 -25.73
N GLN A 303 -3.22 -1.10 -25.44
CA GLN A 303 -3.82 -0.49 -24.26
C GLN A 303 -4.45 -1.56 -23.38
N VAL A 304 -4.11 -1.55 -22.10
CA VAL A 304 -4.77 -2.35 -21.07
C VAL A 304 -5.50 -1.41 -20.11
N ILE A 305 -6.79 -1.66 -19.89
CA ILE A 305 -7.60 -0.88 -18.95
C ILE A 305 -8.13 -1.82 -17.87
N ALA A 306 -7.73 -1.61 -16.63
CA ALA A 306 -8.22 -2.31 -15.45
C ALA A 306 -9.15 -1.38 -14.66
N THR A 307 -10.42 -1.72 -14.56
CA THR A 307 -11.44 -0.92 -13.84
C THR A 307 -11.95 -1.71 -12.65
N VAL A 308 -11.76 -1.19 -11.43
CA VAL A 308 -12.36 -1.76 -10.21
C VAL A 308 -13.85 -1.45 -10.22
N ILE A 309 -14.69 -2.49 -10.21
CA ILE A 309 -16.15 -2.36 -10.30
C ILE A 309 -16.88 -2.84 -9.04
N SER A 310 -16.22 -3.61 -8.19
CA SER A 310 -16.64 -3.98 -6.83
C SER A 310 -15.39 -4.11 -5.97
N MET A 311 -15.44 -3.73 -4.70
CA MET A 311 -14.28 -3.82 -3.83
C MET A 311 -14.68 -4.29 -2.43
N ASP A 312 -14.11 -5.41 -2.02
CA ASP A 312 -14.00 -5.83 -0.63
C ASP A 312 -12.90 -4.98 0.05
N PRO A 313 -13.19 -4.26 1.14
CA PRO A 313 -12.18 -3.48 1.86
C PRO A 313 -10.96 -4.27 2.35
N GLU A 314 -11.11 -5.59 2.54
CA GLU A 314 -10.03 -6.46 3.02
C GLU A 314 -9.13 -7.00 1.90
N ILE A 315 -9.53 -6.91 0.64
CA ILE A 315 -8.79 -7.48 -0.50
C ILE A 315 -8.36 -6.36 -1.45
N ASP A 316 -7.06 -6.07 -1.46
CA ASP A 316 -6.49 -5.06 -2.36
C ASP A 316 -6.73 -5.45 -3.84
N PRO A 317 -7.35 -4.57 -4.64
CA PRO A 317 -7.62 -4.84 -6.06
C PRO A 317 -6.38 -4.92 -6.95
N ASP A 318 -5.19 -4.51 -6.50
CA ASP A 318 -3.98 -4.49 -7.34
C ASP A 318 -3.56 -5.89 -7.85
N VAL A 319 -3.54 -6.90 -6.98
CA VAL A 319 -3.24 -8.30 -7.32
C VAL A 319 -4.30 -8.84 -8.28
N VAL A 320 -5.59 -8.58 -8.01
CA VAL A 320 -6.71 -9.01 -8.86
C VAL A 320 -6.62 -8.38 -10.25
N ALA A 321 -6.28 -7.10 -10.32
CA ALA A 321 -6.11 -6.36 -11.56
C ALA A 321 -4.93 -6.90 -12.39
N MET A 322 -3.81 -7.26 -11.75
CA MET A 322 -2.66 -7.80 -12.47
C MET A 322 -2.93 -9.22 -13.01
N LEU A 323 -3.60 -10.09 -12.23
CA LEU A 323 -4.06 -11.39 -12.72
C LEU A 323 -5.04 -11.23 -13.90
N GLY A 324 -5.99 -10.31 -13.79
CA GLY A 324 -6.92 -9.99 -14.88
C GLY A 324 -6.22 -9.43 -16.13
N ALA A 325 -5.19 -8.60 -15.97
CA ALA A 325 -4.40 -8.06 -17.07
C ALA A 325 -3.61 -9.15 -17.79
N SER A 326 -2.93 -10.02 -17.04
CA SER A 326 -2.22 -11.17 -17.58
C SER A 326 -3.16 -12.09 -18.37
N ALA A 327 -4.32 -12.42 -17.81
CA ALA A 327 -5.33 -13.22 -18.49
C ALA A 327 -5.88 -12.53 -19.74
N ALA A 328 -6.14 -11.23 -19.67
CA ALA A 328 -6.66 -10.47 -20.81
C ALA A 328 -5.66 -10.47 -21.97
N VAL A 329 -4.39 -10.14 -21.72
CA VAL A 329 -3.34 -10.14 -22.76
C VAL A 329 -3.14 -11.54 -23.32
N SER A 330 -3.08 -12.57 -22.47
CA SER A 330 -2.87 -13.96 -22.91
C SER A 330 -4.01 -14.48 -23.79
N CYS A 331 -5.26 -14.12 -23.49
CA CYS A 331 -6.43 -14.49 -24.31
C CYS A 331 -6.60 -13.63 -25.59
N SER A 332 -5.79 -12.59 -25.80
CA SER A 332 -5.98 -11.62 -26.88
C SER A 332 -5.42 -12.03 -28.25
N GLY A 333 -4.51 -13.00 -28.27
CA GLY A 333 -3.72 -13.39 -29.44
C GLY A 333 -2.60 -12.40 -29.81
N ILE A 334 -2.47 -11.27 -29.11
CA ILE A 334 -1.35 -10.32 -29.28
C ILE A 334 -0.04 -11.06 -28.95
N PRO A 335 1.07 -10.85 -29.70
CA PRO A 335 2.35 -11.47 -29.38
C PRO A 335 2.80 -11.10 -27.96
N PHE A 336 2.89 -12.10 -27.09
CA PHE A 336 3.17 -11.93 -25.67
C PHE A 336 3.76 -13.23 -25.10
N SER A 337 4.90 -13.13 -24.43
CA SER A 337 5.64 -14.25 -23.85
C SER A 337 5.29 -14.53 -22.39
N GLY A 338 4.04 -14.27 -22.00
CA GLY A 338 3.51 -14.66 -20.68
C GLY A 338 2.80 -16.03 -20.70
N PRO A 339 1.90 -16.30 -19.75
CA PRO A 339 1.34 -15.35 -18.78
C PRO A 339 2.29 -14.98 -17.64
N ILE A 340 1.94 -13.91 -16.94
CA ILE A 340 2.47 -13.61 -15.61
C ILE A 340 1.44 -13.91 -14.54
N ALA A 341 1.89 -14.07 -13.30
CA ALA A 341 1.04 -13.89 -12.13
C ALA A 341 1.73 -12.96 -11.13
N CYS A 342 1.03 -12.68 -10.03
CA CYS A 342 1.59 -11.93 -8.92
C CYS A 342 1.08 -12.45 -7.59
N ALA A 343 1.83 -12.12 -6.55
CA ALA A 343 1.50 -12.38 -5.17
C ALA A 343 1.92 -11.19 -4.31
N ARG A 344 1.12 -10.89 -3.29
CA ARG A 344 1.54 -10.04 -2.18
C ARG A 344 1.99 -10.94 -1.03
N VAL A 345 3.09 -10.60 -0.38
CA VAL A 345 3.70 -11.37 0.71
C VAL A 345 3.84 -10.46 1.92
N GLY A 346 3.21 -10.88 3.03
CA GLY A 346 3.42 -10.33 4.36
C GLY A 346 4.44 -11.13 5.15
N TYR A 347 4.90 -10.57 6.26
CA TYR A 347 5.81 -11.22 7.21
C TYR A 347 5.36 -10.90 8.63
N THR A 348 4.86 -11.91 9.34
CA THR A 348 4.32 -11.77 10.70
C THR A 348 4.76 -12.97 11.52
N ASN A 349 5.21 -12.75 12.76
CA ASN A 349 5.67 -13.82 13.67
C ASN A 349 6.75 -14.74 13.08
N GLY A 350 7.59 -14.23 12.18
CA GLY A 350 8.66 -15.01 11.55
C GLY A 350 8.24 -15.82 10.32
N GLU A 351 6.97 -15.77 9.91
CA GLU A 351 6.41 -16.54 8.81
C GLU A 351 5.96 -15.67 7.62
N TYR A 352 6.05 -16.22 6.41
CA TYR A 352 5.52 -15.57 5.21
C TYR A 352 4.03 -15.82 5.05
N VAL A 353 3.27 -14.76 4.82
CA VAL A 353 1.81 -14.81 4.62
C VAL A 353 1.49 -14.45 3.18
N LEU A 354 0.80 -15.34 2.47
CA LEU A 354 0.36 -15.11 1.09
C LEU A 354 -0.92 -14.26 1.03
N ASN A 355 -0.89 -13.21 0.21
CA ASN A 355 -2.00 -12.28 -0.04
C ASN A 355 -2.73 -11.89 1.26
N PRO A 356 -2.00 -11.33 2.26
CA PRO A 356 -2.60 -10.91 3.51
C PRO A 356 -3.71 -9.89 3.26
N SER A 357 -4.76 -9.93 4.10
CA SER A 357 -5.81 -8.93 4.04
C SER A 357 -5.27 -7.55 4.44
N ARG A 358 -6.00 -6.50 4.10
CA ARG A 358 -5.63 -5.14 4.49
C ARG A 358 -5.44 -5.00 6.00
N SER A 359 -6.29 -5.62 6.80
CA SER A 359 -6.15 -5.61 8.26
C SER A 359 -4.92 -6.38 8.73
N ALA A 360 -4.61 -7.54 8.12
CA ALA A 360 -3.42 -8.32 8.45
C ALA A 360 -2.10 -7.62 8.07
N LEU A 361 -2.10 -6.83 6.98
CA LEU A 361 -0.94 -6.05 6.56
C LEU A 361 -0.54 -4.95 7.57
N LEU A 362 -1.47 -4.44 8.38
CA LEU A 362 -1.16 -3.46 9.41
C LEU A 362 -0.28 -4.03 10.54
N GLU A 363 -0.34 -5.35 10.73
CA GLU A 363 0.47 -6.09 11.71
C GLU A 363 1.67 -6.78 11.05
N SER A 364 1.90 -6.55 9.76
CA SER A 364 2.98 -7.17 8.99
C SER A 364 4.21 -6.28 8.97
N ASP A 365 5.38 -6.88 9.18
CA ASP A 365 6.68 -6.22 9.00
C ASP A 365 7.09 -6.09 7.52
N LEU A 366 6.29 -6.65 6.60
CA LEU A 366 6.54 -6.63 5.16
C LEU A 366 5.25 -6.38 4.36
N ASP A 367 5.32 -5.50 3.37
CA ASP A 367 4.37 -5.41 2.27
C ASP A 367 5.15 -5.54 0.96
N LEU A 368 5.24 -6.76 0.42
CA LEU A 368 5.98 -7.07 -0.79
C LEU A 368 5.04 -7.55 -1.88
N VAL A 369 5.04 -6.90 -3.03
CA VAL A 369 4.39 -7.41 -4.25
C VAL A 369 5.47 -7.93 -5.20
N VAL A 370 5.32 -9.17 -5.62
CA VAL A 370 6.17 -9.83 -6.61
C VAL A 370 5.33 -10.30 -7.78
N ALA A 371 5.86 -10.14 -9.00
CA ALA A 371 5.26 -10.64 -10.23
C ALA A 371 6.31 -11.33 -11.10
N GLY A 372 5.90 -12.40 -11.78
CA GLY A 372 6.80 -13.23 -12.57
C GLY A 372 6.07 -14.18 -13.51
N THR A 373 6.85 -14.84 -14.35
CA THR A 373 6.46 -15.96 -15.21
C THR A 373 6.69 -17.29 -14.48
N GLU A 374 6.45 -18.41 -15.16
CA GLU A 374 6.82 -19.74 -14.67
C GLU A 374 8.31 -19.81 -14.29
N ASN A 375 9.16 -19.18 -15.10
CA ASN A 375 10.60 -19.38 -15.04
C ASN A 375 11.37 -18.25 -14.34
N ALA A 376 10.78 -17.06 -14.22
CA ALA A 376 11.52 -15.89 -13.72
C ALA A 376 10.63 -14.92 -12.95
N VAL A 377 11.22 -14.31 -11.91
CA VAL A 377 10.69 -13.09 -11.31
C VAL A 377 10.99 -11.94 -12.26
N LEU A 378 9.99 -11.09 -12.52
CA LEU A 378 10.12 -9.94 -13.42
C LEU A 378 10.11 -8.61 -12.65
N MET A 379 9.35 -8.54 -11.58
CA MET A 379 9.13 -7.30 -10.84
C MET A 379 8.97 -7.58 -9.35
N VAL A 380 9.65 -6.77 -8.55
CA VAL A 380 9.45 -6.70 -7.09
C VAL A 380 9.24 -5.23 -6.72
N GLU A 381 8.31 -5.00 -5.80
CA GLU A 381 8.06 -3.72 -5.16
C GLU A 381 7.72 -3.98 -3.69
N SER A 382 8.48 -3.41 -2.75
CA SER A 382 8.27 -3.69 -1.34
C SER A 382 8.53 -2.52 -0.41
N GLU A 383 7.88 -2.59 0.75
CA GLU A 383 8.09 -1.79 1.95
C GLU A 383 8.26 -2.75 3.13
N ALA A 384 9.29 -2.52 3.96
CA ALA A 384 9.68 -3.44 5.02
C ALA A 384 10.10 -2.71 6.29
N ASN A 385 9.86 -3.31 7.45
CA ASN A 385 10.27 -2.81 8.75
C ASN A 385 11.69 -3.29 9.10
N MET A 386 12.69 -2.79 8.37
CA MET A 386 14.12 -3.09 8.58
C MET A 386 14.45 -4.60 8.62
N LEU A 387 13.90 -5.36 7.66
CA LEU A 387 14.12 -6.81 7.56
C LEU A 387 15.47 -7.14 6.89
N SER A 388 16.03 -8.31 7.19
CA SER A 388 17.31 -8.74 6.61
C SER A 388 17.19 -9.03 5.11
N GLU A 389 18.32 -8.96 4.38
CA GLU A 389 18.36 -9.33 2.96
C GLU A 389 17.88 -10.78 2.71
N GLU A 390 18.15 -11.69 3.64
CA GLU A 390 17.71 -13.08 3.59
C GLU A 390 16.17 -13.20 3.66
N VAL A 391 15.54 -12.48 4.59
CA VAL A 391 14.07 -12.49 4.73
C VAL A 391 13.42 -11.89 3.49
N MET A 392 13.97 -10.79 2.96
CA MET A 392 13.49 -10.16 1.73
C MET A 392 13.57 -11.10 0.52
N LEU A 393 14.72 -11.77 0.32
CA LEU A 393 14.89 -12.73 -0.76
C LEU A 393 13.96 -13.93 -0.59
N GLY A 394 13.82 -14.45 0.64
CA GLY A 394 12.89 -15.54 0.93
C GLY A 394 11.44 -15.19 0.61
N ALA A 395 11.00 -13.95 0.87
CA ALA A 395 9.67 -13.48 0.51
C ALA A 395 9.45 -13.43 -1.00
N VAL A 396 10.45 -12.98 -1.78
CA VAL A 396 10.41 -12.98 -3.24
C VAL A 396 10.25 -14.41 -3.78
N MET A 397 11.05 -15.35 -3.27
CA MET A 397 10.98 -16.75 -3.69
C MET A 397 9.66 -17.42 -3.29
N PHE A 398 9.17 -17.16 -2.07
CA PHE A 398 7.88 -17.65 -1.61
C PHE A 398 6.74 -17.15 -2.50
N GLY A 399 6.70 -15.85 -2.81
CA GLY A 399 5.67 -15.30 -3.70
C GLY A 399 5.76 -15.87 -5.12
N HIS A 400 6.97 -16.08 -5.65
CA HIS A 400 7.19 -16.70 -6.97
C HIS A 400 6.71 -18.16 -7.03
N GLU A 401 6.92 -18.93 -5.97
CA GLU A 401 6.40 -20.29 -5.85
C GLU A 401 4.86 -20.31 -5.77
N GLN A 402 4.27 -19.46 -4.92
CA GLN A 402 2.82 -19.45 -4.70
C GLN A 402 2.03 -18.98 -5.92
N MET A 403 2.59 -18.06 -6.72
CA MET A 403 1.90 -17.52 -7.90
C MET A 403 1.78 -18.52 -9.07
N GLN A 404 2.56 -19.61 -9.07
CA GLN A 404 2.54 -20.63 -10.14
C GLN A 404 1.15 -21.23 -10.36
N VAL A 405 0.35 -21.35 -9.29
CA VAL A 405 -1.04 -21.83 -9.37
C VAL A 405 -1.88 -20.92 -10.27
N ALA A 406 -1.68 -19.61 -10.20
CA ALA A 406 -2.42 -18.64 -11.00
C ALA A 406 -1.92 -18.60 -12.45
N ILE A 407 -0.61 -18.74 -12.68
CA ILE A 407 -0.02 -18.84 -14.02
C ILE A 407 -0.68 -19.99 -14.79
N LYS A 408 -0.65 -21.19 -14.21
CA LYS A 408 -1.27 -22.38 -14.81
C LYS A 408 -2.75 -22.20 -15.12
N ALA A 409 -3.49 -21.57 -14.20
CA ALA A 409 -4.91 -21.30 -14.43
C ALA A 409 -5.16 -20.33 -15.60
N ILE A 410 -4.28 -19.35 -15.81
CA ILE A 410 -4.36 -18.42 -16.95
C ILE A 410 -3.99 -19.12 -18.26
N GLU A 411 -2.99 -20.01 -18.26
CA GLU A 411 -2.61 -20.81 -19.43
C GLU A 411 -3.77 -21.72 -19.87
N GLU A 412 -4.38 -22.43 -18.92
CA GLU A 412 -5.54 -23.29 -19.19
C GLU A 412 -6.72 -22.48 -19.75
N LEU A 413 -6.99 -21.29 -19.19
CA LEU A 413 -7.99 -20.38 -19.72
C LEU A 413 -7.66 -19.96 -21.16
N ALA A 414 -6.44 -19.47 -21.42
CA ALA A 414 -6.02 -19.01 -22.73
C ALA A 414 -6.05 -20.13 -23.78
N ALA A 415 -5.71 -21.37 -23.40
CA ALA A 415 -5.82 -22.53 -24.27
C ALA A 415 -7.27 -22.86 -24.65
N GLU A 416 -8.23 -22.63 -23.74
CA GLU A 416 -9.65 -22.92 -23.98
C GLU A 416 -10.36 -21.81 -24.77
N VAL A 417 -10.09 -20.53 -24.48
CA VAL A 417 -10.89 -19.40 -24.97
C VAL A 417 -10.09 -18.34 -25.72
N GLY A 418 -8.77 -18.50 -25.84
CA GLY A 418 -7.88 -17.52 -26.44
C GLY A 418 -8.21 -17.25 -27.91
N ASN A 419 -8.09 -15.99 -28.29
CA ASN A 419 -8.19 -15.59 -29.70
C ASN A 419 -6.98 -16.13 -30.49
N PRO A 420 -7.13 -16.37 -31.81
CA PRO A 420 -6.03 -16.80 -32.64
C PRO A 420 -4.82 -15.86 -32.52
N ALA A 421 -3.63 -16.45 -32.37
CA ALA A 421 -2.38 -15.72 -32.37
C ALA A 421 -2.27 -14.84 -33.62
N TRP A 422 -1.76 -13.63 -33.45
CA TRP A 422 -1.53 -12.74 -34.57
C TRP A 422 -0.43 -13.31 -35.47
N ASP A 423 -0.62 -13.21 -36.77
CA ASP A 423 0.44 -13.46 -37.75
C ASP A 423 1.41 -12.28 -37.71
N TRP A 424 2.35 -12.35 -36.76
CA TRP A 424 3.40 -11.36 -36.56
C TRP A 424 4.73 -12.09 -36.44
N SER A 425 5.74 -11.55 -37.11
CA SER A 425 7.11 -11.99 -36.98
C SER A 425 8.00 -10.79 -36.68
N ALA A 426 9.06 -11.02 -35.91
CA ALA A 426 10.04 -9.99 -35.65
C ALA A 426 10.69 -9.57 -36.98
N PRO A 427 11.01 -8.27 -37.17
CA PRO A 427 11.82 -7.83 -38.30
C PRO A 427 13.11 -8.65 -38.40
N GLY A 428 13.48 -9.03 -39.63
CA GLY A 428 14.74 -9.75 -39.87
C GLY A 428 15.93 -8.88 -39.48
N LYS A 429 16.97 -9.50 -38.88
CA LYS A 429 18.23 -8.81 -38.64
C LYS A 429 19.00 -8.68 -39.94
N ASP A 430 19.35 -7.46 -40.33
CA ASP A 430 20.25 -7.21 -41.45
C ASP A 430 21.71 -7.35 -40.98
N GLU A 431 22.28 -8.54 -41.18
CA GLU A 431 23.67 -8.82 -40.79
C GLU A 431 24.69 -8.01 -41.62
N ALA A 432 24.35 -7.65 -42.86
CA ALA A 432 25.23 -6.82 -43.70
C ALA A 432 25.29 -5.40 -43.15
N LEU A 433 24.15 -4.83 -42.75
CA LEU A 433 24.10 -3.54 -42.07
C LEU A 433 24.90 -3.57 -40.76
N ALA A 434 24.71 -4.60 -39.93
CA ALA A 434 25.43 -4.72 -38.66
C ALA A 434 26.96 -4.76 -38.87
N ALA A 435 27.43 -5.48 -39.89
CA ALA A 435 28.85 -5.53 -40.24
C ALA A 435 29.38 -4.18 -40.75
N ALA A 436 28.63 -3.50 -41.63
CA ALA A 436 29.00 -2.20 -42.17
C ALA A 436 29.05 -1.11 -41.08
N VAL A 437 28.10 -1.14 -40.14
CA VAL A 437 28.09 -0.24 -38.97
C VAL A 437 29.28 -0.50 -38.05
N ALA A 438 29.61 -1.76 -37.78
CA ALA A 438 30.77 -2.11 -36.97
C ALA A 438 32.08 -1.59 -37.60
N GLU A 439 32.27 -1.82 -38.91
CA GLU A 439 33.46 -1.33 -39.63
C GLU A 439 33.64 0.19 -39.53
N GLN A 440 32.53 0.96 -39.61
CA GLN A 440 32.60 2.43 -39.59
C GLN A 440 32.70 3.04 -38.19
N ALA A 441 32.09 2.42 -37.18
CA ALA A 441 31.84 3.07 -35.90
C ALA A 441 32.48 2.39 -34.68
N GLU A 442 32.83 1.10 -34.73
CA GLU A 442 33.23 0.33 -33.55
C GLU A 442 34.46 0.92 -32.83
N ALA A 443 35.50 1.29 -33.57
CA ALA A 443 36.70 1.90 -32.99
C ALA A 443 36.39 3.26 -32.35
N GLY A 444 35.65 4.12 -33.05
CA GLY A 444 35.29 5.45 -32.54
C GLY A 444 34.35 5.39 -31.33
N LEU A 445 33.39 4.45 -31.32
CA LEU A 445 32.52 4.23 -30.16
C LEU A 445 33.30 3.64 -28.98
N THR A 446 34.26 2.74 -29.22
CA THR A 446 35.12 2.19 -28.17
C THR A 446 35.94 3.31 -27.49
N GLU A 447 36.50 4.24 -28.27
CA GLU A 447 37.18 5.42 -27.75
C GLU A 447 36.22 6.36 -27.00
N ALA A 448 35.01 6.60 -27.54
CA ALA A 448 34.01 7.44 -26.89
C ALA A 448 33.60 6.88 -25.51
N TYR A 449 33.35 5.58 -25.40
CA TYR A 449 33.00 4.89 -24.14
C TYR A 449 34.22 4.66 -23.22
N ALA A 450 35.40 5.18 -23.57
CA ALA A 450 36.52 5.31 -22.65
C ALA A 450 36.54 6.68 -21.93
N ILE A 451 35.67 7.62 -22.32
CA ILE A 451 35.55 8.96 -21.71
C ILE A 451 34.65 8.89 -20.46
N PRO A 452 35.17 9.24 -19.26
CA PRO A 452 34.38 9.13 -18.02
C PRO A 452 33.25 10.15 -17.89
N GLU A 453 33.50 11.41 -18.29
CA GLU A 453 32.54 12.52 -18.15
C GLU A 453 31.37 12.34 -19.13
N LYS A 454 30.13 12.47 -18.63
CA LYS A 454 28.92 12.09 -19.36
C LYS A 454 28.71 12.92 -20.62
N LEU A 455 28.78 14.25 -20.53
CA LEU A 455 28.46 15.15 -21.64
C LEU A 455 29.50 15.02 -22.77
N ALA A 456 30.78 14.99 -22.44
CA ALA A 456 31.86 14.77 -23.39
C ALA A 456 31.78 13.39 -24.06
N ARG A 457 31.42 12.34 -23.31
CA ARG A 457 31.16 11.01 -23.88
C ARG A 457 30.00 11.04 -24.87
N LEU A 458 28.88 11.65 -24.50
CA LEU A 458 27.70 11.76 -25.37
C LEU A 458 27.99 12.57 -26.63
N GLU A 459 28.72 13.68 -26.52
CA GLU A 459 29.14 14.49 -27.66
C GLU A 459 29.99 13.67 -28.63
N LYS A 460 31.01 12.96 -28.13
CA LYS A 460 31.88 12.12 -28.95
C LYS A 460 31.13 10.95 -29.60
N ALA A 461 30.28 10.26 -28.84
CA ALA A 461 29.47 9.17 -29.37
C ALA A 461 28.51 9.65 -30.45
N THR A 462 27.86 10.81 -30.26
CA THR A 462 26.98 11.42 -31.27
C THR A 462 27.75 11.84 -32.51
N GLU A 463 28.96 12.41 -32.39
CA GLU A 463 29.84 12.71 -33.53
C GLU A 463 30.12 11.45 -34.36
N VAL A 464 30.55 10.36 -33.71
CA VAL A 464 30.85 9.08 -34.37
C VAL A 464 29.62 8.50 -35.05
N LYS A 465 28.45 8.52 -34.37
CA LYS A 465 27.19 8.05 -34.92
C LYS A 465 26.76 8.85 -36.15
N ASN A 466 26.83 10.18 -36.10
CA ASN A 466 26.45 11.03 -37.21
C ASN A 466 27.35 10.80 -38.42
N LEU A 467 28.67 10.68 -38.22
CA LEU A 467 29.62 10.36 -39.28
C LEU A 467 29.36 8.97 -39.90
N ALA A 468 29.02 7.98 -39.08
CA ALA A 468 28.67 6.64 -39.56
C ALA A 468 27.39 6.67 -40.41
N VAL A 469 26.36 7.39 -39.94
CA VAL A 469 25.11 7.61 -40.70
C VAL A 469 25.40 8.30 -42.03
N GLU A 470 26.13 9.41 -42.04
CA GLU A 470 26.47 10.16 -43.25
C GLU A 470 27.23 9.29 -44.27
N LYS A 471 28.24 8.53 -43.83
CA LYS A 471 29.04 7.67 -44.71
C LYS A 471 28.23 6.52 -45.30
N LEU A 472 27.44 5.82 -44.48
CA LEU A 472 26.67 4.67 -44.92
C LEU A 472 25.53 5.09 -45.87
N GLN A 473 24.88 6.23 -45.62
CA GLN A 473 23.89 6.77 -46.54
C GLN A 473 24.51 7.28 -47.85
N ALA A 474 25.72 7.83 -47.82
CA ALA A 474 26.43 8.29 -49.03
C ALA A 474 26.95 7.14 -49.91
N ALA A 475 27.24 5.97 -49.31
CA ALA A 475 27.79 4.82 -50.02
C ALA A 475 26.79 4.09 -50.93
N GLU A 476 25.49 4.13 -50.60
CA GLU A 476 24.48 3.28 -51.26
C GLU A 476 23.34 4.03 -51.99
N GLY A 477 23.24 5.37 -51.89
CA GLY A 477 22.25 6.15 -52.65
C GLY A 477 20.79 5.86 -52.26
N GLU A 478 19.84 5.95 -53.22
CA GLU A 478 18.40 5.71 -52.97
C GLU A 478 18.05 4.23 -52.67
N GLU A 479 18.97 3.29 -52.89
CA GLU A 479 18.81 1.86 -52.57
C GLU A 479 19.46 1.44 -51.23
N GLY A 480 20.03 2.39 -50.48
CA GLY A 480 20.75 2.13 -49.24
C GLY A 480 19.90 2.01 -47.98
N TRP A 481 20.53 1.60 -46.87
CA TRP A 481 19.88 1.54 -45.55
C TRP A 481 19.32 2.87 -45.08
N SER A 482 18.15 2.83 -44.41
CA SER A 482 17.56 4.04 -43.86
C SER A 482 18.37 4.58 -42.67
N ALA A 483 18.33 5.89 -42.45
CA ALA A 483 18.96 6.49 -41.27
C ALA A 483 18.43 5.91 -39.94
N ALA A 484 17.19 5.42 -39.92
CA ALA A 484 16.59 4.81 -38.73
C ALA A 484 17.23 3.43 -38.45
N ASP A 485 17.36 2.59 -39.48
CA ASP A 485 17.96 1.26 -39.36
C ASP A 485 19.44 1.36 -38.95
N ILE A 486 20.18 2.30 -39.54
CA ILE A 486 21.59 2.56 -39.18
C ILE A 486 21.69 2.98 -37.70
N LYS A 487 20.81 3.86 -37.22
CA LYS A 487 20.79 4.30 -35.81
C LYS A 487 20.45 3.16 -34.84
N GLU A 488 19.53 2.27 -35.22
CA GLU A 488 19.21 1.09 -34.42
C GLU A 488 20.39 0.13 -34.34
N ALA A 489 21.06 -0.14 -35.47
CA ALA A 489 22.26 -0.96 -35.51
C ALA A 489 23.42 -0.35 -34.70
N LEU A 490 23.59 0.98 -34.73
CA LEU A 490 24.55 1.69 -33.89
C LEU A 490 24.25 1.50 -32.40
N SER A 491 22.98 1.62 -31.99
CA SER A 491 22.55 1.41 -30.60
C SER A 491 22.81 -0.04 -30.13
N ALA A 492 22.58 -1.02 -31.00
CA ALA A 492 22.90 -2.42 -30.73
C ALA A 492 24.42 -2.65 -30.57
N LEU A 493 25.24 -1.99 -31.40
CA LEU A 493 26.70 -2.05 -31.30
C LEU A 493 27.21 -1.42 -30.00
N GLU A 494 26.68 -0.28 -29.58
CA GLU A 494 27.00 0.33 -28.28
C GLU A 494 26.73 -0.63 -27.12
N LYS A 495 25.55 -1.25 -27.14
CA LYS A 495 25.18 -2.26 -26.14
C LYS A 495 26.18 -3.39 -26.09
N LYS A 496 26.60 -3.90 -27.26
CA LYS A 496 27.60 -4.97 -27.37
C LYS A 496 28.97 -4.55 -26.81
N ILE A 497 29.46 -3.37 -27.16
CA ILE A 497 30.77 -2.86 -26.72
C ILE A 497 30.81 -2.73 -25.20
N VAL A 498 29.83 -2.04 -24.61
CA VAL A 498 29.82 -1.78 -23.16
C VAL A 498 29.69 -3.07 -22.35
N ARG A 499 28.77 -3.96 -22.75
CA ARG A 499 28.55 -5.22 -22.04
C ARG A 499 29.74 -6.16 -22.16
N GLY A 500 30.33 -6.28 -23.35
CA GLY A 500 31.50 -7.11 -23.59
C GLY A 500 32.69 -6.71 -22.71
N ARG A 501 32.96 -5.40 -22.58
CA ARG A 501 34.03 -4.88 -21.72
C ARG A 501 33.82 -5.22 -20.25
N ILE A 502 32.60 -5.00 -19.73
CA ILE A 502 32.27 -5.28 -18.33
C ILE A 502 32.39 -6.77 -18.00
N ILE A 503 31.87 -7.65 -18.88
CA ILE A 503 31.96 -9.11 -18.69
C ILE A 503 33.41 -9.60 -18.80
N ALA A 504 34.24 -8.97 -19.64
CA ALA A 504 35.67 -9.25 -19.74
C ALA A 504 36.49 -8.77 -18.52
N GLY A 505 35.86 -8.13 -17.52
CA GLY A 505 36.53 -7.61 -16.33
C GLY A 505 37.28 -6.30 -16.56
N GLU A 506 37.01 -5.61 -17.67
CA GLU A 506 37.53 -4.26 -17.88
C GLU A 506 36.83 -3.25 -16.96
N LYS A 507 37.42 -2.05 -16.88
CA LYS A 507 36.80 -0.92 -16.19
C LYS A 507 35.50 -0.52 -16.88
N ARG A 508 34.53 -0.10 -16.06
CA ARG A 508 33.25 0.48 -16.50
C ARG A 508 33.46 1.80 -17.25
N ILE A 509 32.37 2.34 -17.79
CA ILE A 509 32.35 3.55 -18.62
C ILE A 509 33.06 4.74 -17.93
N ASP A 510 32.88 4.88 -16.61
CA ASP A 510 33.50 5.95 -15.83
C ASP A 510 34.83 5.57 -15.15
N GLY A 511 35.40 4.41 -15.51
CA GLY A 511 36.68 3.94 -15.02
C GLY A 511 36.64 3.17 -13.69
N ARG A 512 35.46 2.98 -13.09
CA ARG A 512 35.27 2.18 -11.86
C ARG A 512 35.31 0.68 -12.13
N ASP A 513 35.52 -0.09 -11.06
CA ASP A 513 35.19 -1.51 -11.04
C ASP A 513 33.68 -1.72 -10.77
N THR A 514 33.28 -2.98 -10.69
CA THR A 514 31.88 -3.37 -10.52
C THR A 514 31.33 -3.08 -9.11
N SER A 515 32.16 -2.90 -8.09
CA SER A 515 31.74 -2.77 -6.69
C SER A 515 31.85 -1.35 -6.12
N THR A 516 32.63 -0.47 -6.76
CA THR A 516 32.91 0.89 -6.28
C THR A 516 31.73 1.83 -6.44
N VAL A 517 31.35 2.50 -5.36
CA VAL A 517 30.38 3.62 -5.33
C VAL A 517 31.05 4.90 -5.81
N ARG A 518 30.34 5.78 -6.55
CA ARG A 518 30.89 7.08 -6.96
C ARG A 518 31.18 7.97 -5.76
N GLN A 519 32.00 9.00 -5.98
CA GLN A 519 32.29 10.00 -4.96
C GLN A 519 31.01 10.64 -4.42
N ILE A 520 30.93 10.76 -3.10
CA ILE A 520 29.78 11.36 -2.39
C ILE A 520 30.21 12.69 -1.79
N SER A 521 29.35 13.70 -1.93
CA SER A 521 29.44 14.98 -1.24
C SER A 521 28.10 15.28 -0.58
N VAL A 522 28.15 15.67 0.69
CA VAL A 522 26.95 15.94 1.50
C VAL A 522 27.06 17.32 2.13
N SER A 523 25.96 18.05 2.16
CA SER A 523 25.82 19.29 2.93
C SER A 523 24.42 19.37 3.53
N THR A 524 24.30 19.84 4.77
CA THR A 524 23.01 20.07 5.44
C THR A 524 22.83 21.55 5.78
N GLY A 525 21.61 21.99 6.07
CA GLY A 525 21.32 23.40 6.37
C GLY A 525 21.60 24.37 5.22
N ILE A 526 21.53 23.89 3.97
CA ILE A 526 21.85 24.69 2.77
C ILE A 526 20.81 25.77 2.45
N LEU A 527 19.58 25.64 2.98
CA LEU A 527 18.49 26.59 2.77
C LEU A 527 18.12 27.27 4.11
N PRO A 528 18.40 28.58 4.28
CA PRO A 528 18.29 29.25 5.59
C PRO A 528 16.89 29.30 6.22
N ARG A 529 15.84 29.19 5.41
CA ARG A 529 14.44 29.36 5.84
C ARG A 529 13.64 28.07 5.93
N THR A 530 14.18 26.96 5.42
CA THR A 530 13.52 25.65 5.52
C THR A 530 13.72 25.08 6.93
N HIS A 531 12.85 24.17 7.35
CA HIS A 531 12.99 23.57 8.69
C HIS A 531 14.18 22.60 8.73
N GLY A 532 14.42 21.86 7.65
CA GLY A 532 15.67 21.17 7.41
C GLY A 532 15.94 21.05 5.92
N SER A 533 17.22 20.97 5.54
CA SER A 533 17.61 20.84 4.14
C SER A 533 18.91 20.06 3.98
N ALA A 534 19.03 19.38 2.84
CA ALA A 534 20.23 18.67 2.46
C ALA A 534 20.51 18.81 0.96
N LEU A 535 21.79 18.88 0.62
CA LEU A 535 22.31 18.63 -0.72
C LEU A 535 23.06 17.31 -0.66
N PHE A 536 22.54 16.30 -1.35
CA PHE A 536 23.21 15.02 -1.51
C PHE A 536 23.65 14.87 -2.97
N THR A 537 24.96 14.73 -3.18
CA THR A 537 25.56 14.51 -4.50
C THR A 537 26.33 13.21 -4.49
N ARG A 538 26.05 12.32 -5.45
CA ARG A 538 26.78 11.07 -5.70
C ARG A 538 27.16 11.00 -7.17
N GLY A 539 28.44 11.22 -7.48
CA GLY A 539 28.89 11.45 -8.85
C GLY A 539 28.12 12.60 -9.48
N GLU A 540 27.52 12.35 -10.65
CA GLU A 540 26.68 13.30 -11.41
C GLU A 540 25.18 13.08 -11.15
N THR A 541 24.81 12.58 -9.96
CA THR A 541 23.42 12.52 -9.48
C THR A 541 23.31 13.36 -8.22
N GLN A 542 22.43 14.36 -8.24
CA GLN A 542 22.32 15.37 -7.18
C GLN A 542 20.85 15.64 -6.84
N ALA A 543 20.57 15.73 -5.55
CA ALA A 543 19.25 16.07 -5.02
C ALA A 543 19.36 17.17 -3.96
N ILE A 544 18.62 18.24 -4.16
CA ILE A 544 18.27 19.19 -3.09
C ILE A 544 17.01 18.67 -2.43
N VAL A 545 17.08 18.41 -1.13
CA VAL A 545 15.95 17.90 -0.35
C VAL A 545 15.63 18.86 0.78
N ALA A 546 14.35 19.22 0.91
CA ALA A 546 13.86 20.10 1.97
C ALA A 546 12.77 19.40 2.78
N ALA A 547 12.88 19.48 4.11
CA ALA A 547 11.88 19.03 5.06
C ALA A 547 11.11 20.23 5.62
N THR A 548 9.78 20.11 5.63
CA THR A 548 8.84 21.06 6.22
C THR A 548 8.00 20.35 7.26
N LEU A 549 7.91 20.96 8.43
CA LEU A 549 7.12 20.50 9.57
C LEU A 549 5.84 21.34 9.65
N GLY A 550 4.71 20.66 9.83
CA GLY A 550 3.38 21.25 9.90
C GLY A 550 2.59 20.69 11.07
N THR A 551 1.38 21.24 11.24
CA THR A 551 0.41 20.83 12.24
C THR A 551 -0.50 19.74 11.69
N THR A 552 -1.38 19.16 12.53
CA THR A 552 -2.37 18.16 12.10
C THR A 552 -3.35 18.67 11.02
N ARG A 553 -3.47 19.99 10.84
CA ARG A 553 -4.25 20.60 9.74
C ARG A 553 -3.58 20.46 8.38
N ASP A 554 -2.27 20.30 8.35
CA ASP A 554 -1.47 20.16 7.13
C ASP A 554 -1.42 18.71 6.62
N ALA A 555 -2.00 17.76 7.37
CA ALA A 555 -2.06 16.36 6.98
C ALA A 555 -2.89 16.20 5.69
N GLN A 556 -2.40 15.37 4.78
CA GLN A 556 -3.12 15.11 3.54
C GLN A 556 -4.26 14.12 3.78
N VAL A 557 -5.47 14.52 3.42
CA VAL A 557 -6.64 13.64 3.42
C VAL A 557 -6.66 12.84 2.11
N ILE A 558 -6.63 11.52 2.22
CA ILE A 558 -6.71 10.58 1.11
C ILE A 558 -8.10 9.95 1.12
N ASP A 559 -8.93 10.34 0.14
CA ASP A 559 -10.24 9.74 -0.14
C ASP A 559 -10.04 8.48 -0.99
N ALA A 560 -9.72 7.36 -0.34
CA ALA A 560 -9.54 6.06 -1.00
C ALA A 560 -10.84 5.24 -0.98
N LEU A 561 -10.95 4.26 -1.88
CA LEU A 561 -12.11 3.36 -1.93
C LEU A 561 -12.38 2.71 -0.57
N ALA A 562 -11.34 2.23 0.11
CA ALA A 562 -11.48 1.50 1.37
C ALA A 562 -11.74 2.39 2.59
N GLY A 563 -11.63 3.72 2.45
CA GLY A 563 -11.81 4.64 3.56
C GLY A 563 -11.07 5.94 3.37
N GLU A 564 -11.53 6.97 4.07
CA GLU A 564 -10.76 8.19 4.23
C GLU A 564 -9.62 7.92 5.20
N THR A 565 -8.40 8.28 4.82
CA THR A 565 -7.22 8.18 5.69
C THR A 565 -6.49 9.52 5.72
N ARG A 566 -5.76 9.78 6.80
CA ARG A 566 -4.92 10.97 6.94
C ARG A 566 -3.47 10.56 6.88
N GLN A 567 -2.71 11.28 6.08
CA GLN A 567 -1.30 11.02 5.85
C GLN A 567 -0.45 12.13 6.45
N ASN A 568 0.27 11.79 7.51
CA ASN A 568 1.13 12.72 8.24
C ASN A 568 2.53 12.83 7.63
N PHE A 569 3.00 11.83 6.89
CA PHE A 569 4.27 11.90 6.16
C PHE A 569 4.03 11.93 4.66
N MET A 570 4.50 12.98 3.99
CA MET A 570 4.42 13.17 2.54
C MET A 570 5.83 13.30 1.96
N LEU A 571 6.09 12.67 0.82
CA LEU A 571 7.33 12.82 0.09
C LEU A 571 7.01 13.06 -1.39
N HIS A 572 7.36 14.26 -1.85
CA HIS A 572 7.20 14.66 -3.24
C HIS A 572 8.56 14.67 -3.94
N TYR A 573 8.57 14.18 -5.17
CA TYR A 573 9.76 14.04 -5.98
C TYR A 573 9.55 14.75 -7.31
N ASN A 574 10.50 15.57 -7.71
CA ASN A 574 10.46 16.36 -8.95
C ASN A 574 11.70 16.08 -9.80
N PHE A 575 11.49 15.88 -11.10
CA PHE A 575 12.53 15.59 -12.08
C PHE A 575 12.50 16.62 -13.22
N PRO A 576 13.03 17.83 -12.99
CA PRO A 576 13.02 18.88 -13.99
C PRO A 576 13.97 18.53 -15.15
N PRO A 577 13.66 18.94 -16.40
CA PRO A 577 14.41 18.50 -17.59
C PRO A 577 15.87 18.97 -17.59
N TYR A 578 16.19 20.07 -16.90
CA TYR A 578 17.57 20.56 -16.81
C TYR A 578 18.50 19.58 -16.09
N CYS A 579 18.00 18.68 -15.23
CA CYS A 579 18.85 17.75 -14.48
C CYS A 579 19.53 16.69 -15.38
N VAL A 580 19.02 16.51 -16.61
CA VAL A 580 19.63 15.66 -17.64
C VAL A 580 20.19 16.49 -18.80
N GLY A 581 20.19 17.82 -18.70
CA GLY A 581 20.66 18.72 -19.76
C GLY A 581 19.66 18.90 -20.91
N GLU A 582 18.38 18.60 -20.71
CA GLU A 582 17.34 18.68 -21.74
C GLU A 582 16.36 19.85 -21.49
N THR A 583 15.56 20.17 -22.51
CA THR A 583 14.39 21.05 -22.39
C THR A 583 13.11 20.22 -22.44
N GLY A 584 12.09 20.61 -21.66
CA GLY A 584 10.80 19.92 -21.68
C GLY A 584 9.71 20.68 -20.93
N PHE A 585 8.47 20.21 -21.07
CA PHE A 585 7.35 20.79 -20.31
C PHE A 585 7.52 20.53 -18.81
N VAL A 586 7.49 21.63 -18.04
CA VAL A 586 7.44 21.61 -16.57
C VAL A 586 6.00 21.83 -16.14
N GLY A 587 5.54 21.10 -15.12
CA GLY A 587 4.16 21.22 -14.64
C GLY A 587 3.78 20.10 -13.69
N SER A 588 2.66 19.44 -13.96
CA SER A 588 2.16 18.34 -13.12
C SER A 588 3.10 17.12 -13.15
N PRO A 589 3.31 16.45 -12.01
CA PRO A 589 4.22 15.31 -11.92
C PRO A 589 3.78 14.16 -12.83
N LYS A 590 4.74 13.55 -13.51
CA LYS A 590 4.56 12.38 -14.37
C LYS A 590 4.51 11.09 -13.55
N ARG A 591 4.05 10.00 -14.17
CA ARG A 591 3.99 8.67 -13.53
C ARG A 591 5.33 8.23 -12.91
N ARG A 592 6.46 8.54 -13.57
CA ARG A 592 7.80 8.21 -13.06
C ARG A 592 8.15 9.01 -11.80
N GLU A 593 7.81 10.30 -11.76
CA GLU A 593 8.07 11.16 -10.60
C GLU A 593 7.26 10.70 -9.39
N ILE A 594 5.98 10.37 -9.58
CA ILE A 594 5.12 9.79 -8.53
C ILE A 594 5.68 8.44 -8.05
N GLY A 595 6.06 7.55 -8.97
CA GLY A 595 6.65 6.25 -8.63
C GLY A 595 7.97 6.36 -7.86
N HIS A 596 8.88 7.26 -8.27
CA HIS A 596 10.14 7.49 -7.56
C HIS A 596 9.92 8.13 -6.18
N GLY A 597 8.97 9.06 -6.07
CA GLY A 597 8.56 9.64 -4.78
C GLY A 597 8.02 8.58 -3.82
N LYS A 598 7.14 7.70 -4.31
CA LYS A 598 6.62 6.59 -3.50
C LYS A 598 7.72 5.61 -3.08
N LEU A 599 8.64 5.25 -3.98
CA LEU A 599 9.79 4.40 -3.63
C LEU A 599 10.67 5.05 -2.55
N ALA A 600 11.01 6.33 -2.71
CA ALA A 600 11.80 7.05 -1.71
C ALA A 600 11.08 7.13 -0.36
N LYS A 601 9.75 7.31 -0.39
CA LYS A 601 8.91 7.31 0.80
C LYS A 601 8.95 5.97 1.53
N ARG A 602 8.75 4.86 0.81
CA ARG A 602 8.85 3.50 1.36
C ARG A 602 10.22 3.26 2.00
N GLY A 603 11.28 3.77 1.38
CA GLY A 603 12.63 3.69 1.93
C GLY A 603 12.79 4.36 3.30
N VAL A 604 12.02 5.40 3.62
CA VAL A 604 12.17 6.17 4.87
C VAL A 604 11.05 5.91 5.88
N GLN A 605 9.86 5.45 5.43
CA GLN A 605 8.67 5.29 6.26
C GLN A 605 8.91 4.46 7.53
N ALA A 606 9.67 3.36 7.43
CA ALA A 606 9.95 2.47 8.56
C ALA A 606 10.77 3.11 9.70
N VAL A 607 11.56 4.14 9.41
CA VAL A 607 12.40 4.83 10.42
C VAL A 607 11.77 6.11 10.95
N MET A 608 10.59 6.49 10.44
CA MET A 608 9.87 7.64 10.95
C MET A 608 9.46 7.41 12.41
N PRO A 609 9.53 8.44 13.27
CA PRO A 609 8.98 8.37 14.62
C PRO A 609 7.46 8.26 14.58
N ASP A 610 6.90 7.69 15.63
CA ASP A 610 5.45 7.60 15.81
C ASP A 610 4.87 8.96 16.24
N GLU A 611 3.56 9.16 16.06
CA GLU A 611 2.89 10.45 16.31
C GLU A 611 2.98 10.89 17.79
N GLU A 612 3.11 9.94 18.71
CA GLU A 612 3.30 10.22 20.14
C GLU A 612 4.68 10.84 20.43
N GLU A 613 5.72 10.36 19.74
CA GLU A 613 7.09 10.84 19.88
C GLU A 613 7.31 12.15 19.12
N PHE A 614 6.73 12.25 17.92
CA PHE A 614 6.91 13.41 17.06
C PHE A 614 5.57 13.84 16.42
N PRO A 615 4.77 14.68 17.12
CA PRO A 615 3.40 15.01 16.75
C PRO A 615 3.31 16.04 15.59
N TYR A 616 4.17 15.92 14.59
CA TYR A 616 4.24 16.81 13.44
C TYR A 616 3.78 16.11 12.17
N VAL A 617 3.13 16.87 11.30
CA VAL A 617 3.01 16.50 9.90
C VAL A 617 4.32 16.85 9.20
N VAL A 618 4.87 15.93 8.42
CA VAL A 618 6.15 16.07 7.75
C VAL A 618 5.93 16.02 6.25
N ARG A 619 6.35 17.07 5.54
CA ARG A 619 6.43 17.10 4.10
C ARG A 619 7.89 17.21 3.68
N VAL A 620 8.33 16.28 2.84
CA VAL A 620 9.63 16.32 2.19
C VAL A 620 9.44 16.56 0.70
N VAL A 621 10.28 17.41 0.12
CA VAL A 621 10.36 17.62 -1.32
C VAL A 621 11.80 17.39 -1.77
N SER A 622 11.97 16.47 -2.73
CA SER A 622 13.24 16.21 -3.39
C SER A 622 13.23 16.79 -4.80
N GLU A 623 14.08 17.79 -5.02
CA GLU A 623 14.35 18.41 -6.31
C GLU A 623 15.62 17.81 -6.90
N ILE A 624 15.50 17.07 -8.01
CA ILE A 624 16.67 16.51 -8.69
C ILE A 624 17.33 17.59 -9.54
N THR A 625 18.58 17.91 -9.24
CA THR A 625 19.33 18.96 -9.93
C THR A 625 20.31 18.41 -10.96
N GLU A 626 20.79 17.18 -10.76
CA GLU A 626 21.63 16.44 -11.72
C GLU A 626 21.23 14.95 -11.70
N SER A 627 21.25 14.29 -12.85
CA SER A 627 20.92 12.87 -12.95
C SER A 627 21.77 12.12 -13.99
N ASN A 628 22.69 11.30 -13.49
CA ASN A 628 23.40 10.28 -14.25
C ASN A 628 23.36 8.90 -13.55
N GLY A 629 22.25 8.58 -12.93
CA GLY A 629 22.08 7.39 -12.09
C GLY A 629 20.85 7.54 -11.22
N SER A 630 20.63 6.60 -10.32
CA SER A 630 19.39 6.55 -9.51
C SER A 630 19.21 7.75 -8.59
N SER A 631 18.49 8.75 -9.10
CA SER A 631 18.06 9.94 -8.39
C SER A 631 17.04 9.62 -7.29
N SER A 632 16.25 8.54 -7.42
CA SER A 632 15.36 8.08 -6.36
C SER A 632 16.12 7.65 -5.10
N MET A 633 17.28 7.01 -5.25
CA MET A 633 18.13 6.64 -4.11
C MET A 633 18.86 7.85 -3.53
N ALA A 634 19.24 8.83 -4.36
CA ALA A 634 19.72 10.12 -3.87
C ALA A 634 18.65 10.85 -3.05
N SER A 635 17.37 10.77 -3.45
CA SER A 635 16.24 11.31 -2.67
C SER A 635 16.08 10.63 -1.32
N VAL A 636 16.28 9.31 -1.20
CA VAL A 636 16.26 8.61 0.10
C VAL A 636 17.35 9.16 1.02
N CYS A 637 18.60 9.21 0.54
CA CYS A 637 19.72 9.70 1.33
C CYS A 637 19.53 11.17 1.74
N GLY A 638 19.15 12.03 0.78
CA GLY A 638 18.87 13.44 1.05
C GLY A 638 17.67 13.65 1.98
N THR A 639 16.66 12.79 1.92
CA THR A 639 15.51 12.82 2.85
C THR A 639 15.95 12.47 4.26
N SER A 640 16.72 11.39 4.44
CA SER A 640 17.26 11.03 5.76
C SER A 640 18.01 12.21 6.39
N LEU A 641 18.90 12.85 5.62
CA LEU A 641 19.68 14.01 6.07
C LEU A 641 18.81 15.24 6.35
N ALA A 642 17.86 15.57 5.47
CA ALA A 642 17.00 16.75 5.64
C ALA A 642 16.05 16.61 6.84
N LEU A 643 15.58 15.38 7.13
CA LEU A 643 14.77 15.09 8.32
C LEU A 643 15.60 15.21 9.60
N MET A 644 16.80 14.64 9.62
CA MET A 644 17.73 14.77 10.74
C MET A 644 18.15 16.24 10.97
N ASP A 645 18.39 16.99 9.88
CA ASP A 645 18.69 18.42 9.93
C ASP A 645 17.50 19.25 10.44
N ALA A 646 16.26 18.80 10.19
CA ALA A 646 15.05 19.40 10.75
C ALA A 646 14.80 19.05 12.23
N GLY A 647 15.61 18.18 12.83
CA GLY A 647 15.44 17.69 14.20
C GLY A 647 14.34 16.63 14.34
N VAL A 648 13.98 15.93 13.26
CA VAL A 648 13.07 14.78 13.32
C VAL A 648 13.82 13.60 13.95
N PRO A 649 13.32 13.00 15.06
CA PRO A 649 13.98 11.88 15.73
C PRO A 649 13.77 10.58 14.95
N LEU A 650 14.52 10.40 13.86
CA LEU A 650 14.49 9.15 13.11
C LEU A 650 15.06 8.00 13.96
N LYS A 651 14.43 6.82 13.87
CA LYS A 651 14.91 5.58 14.54
C LYS A 651 16.34 5.22 14.12
N SER A 652 16.65 5.41 12.83
CA SER A 652 17.99 5.26 12.26
C SER A 652 18.11 6.05 10.95
N PRO A 653 19.31 6.54 10.58
CA PRO A 653 19.57 7.04 9.23
C PRO A 653 19.36 5.94 8.18
N VAL A 654 18.92 6.36 6.98
CA VAL A 654 18.64 5.47 5.84
C VAL A 654 19.42 5.93 4.62
N ALA A 655 20.03 4.97 3.90
CA ALA A 655 20.60 5.21 2.59
C ALA A 655 19.98 4.30 1.53
N GLY A 656 20.07 4.74 0.28
CA GLY A 656 19.64 3.98 -0.89
C GLY A 656 20.78 3.76 -1.88
N ILE A 657 20.78 2.59 -2.53
CA ILE A 657 21.68 2.27 -3.63
C ILE A 657 20.93 1.64 -4.80
N ALA A 658 21.40 1.94 -6.01
CA ALA A 658 20.91 1.31 -7.23
C ALA A 658 21.99 0.41 -7.79
N MET A 659 21.54 -0.75 -8.23
CA MET A 659 22.36 -1.86 -8.63
C MET A 659 21.89 -2.32 -10.00
N GLY A 660 22.81 -2.84 -10.80
CA GLY A 660 22.51 -3.41 -12.10
C GLY A 660 23.12 -4.78 -12.24
N LEU A 661 22.64 -5.52 -13.23
CA LEU A 661 23.21 -6.80 -13.59
C LEU A 661 23.26 -6.94 -15.11
N ILE A 662 24.41 -7.40 -15.60
CA ILE A 662 24.63 -7.80 -16.98
C ILE A 662 24.85 -9.30 -16.98
N LYS A 663 24.14 -10.03 -17.83
CA LYS A 663 24.28 -11.47 -18.01
C LYS A 663 24.43 -11.80 -19.49
N GLU A 664 25.46 -12.57 -19.80
CA GLU A 664 25.68 -13.20 -21.10
C GLU A 664 25.67 -14.73 -20.94
N GLU A 665 25.88 -15.47 -22.02
CA GLU A 665 25.99 -16.94 -21.95
C GLU A 665 27.20 -17.39 -21.14
N ASP A 666 28.31 -16.64 -21.23
CA ASP A 666 29.61 -17.00 -20.64
C ASP A 666 29.83 -16.46 -19.21
N GLY A 667 28.87 -15.70 -18.64
CA GLY A 667 29.01 -15.14 -17.29
C GLY A 667 28.03 -14.00 -16.94
N TYR A 668 28.19 -13.43 -15.75
CA TYR A 668 27.43 -12.27 -15.30
C TYR A 668 28.30 -11.30 -14.49
N ALA A 669 27.88 -10.03 -14.43
CA ALA A 669 28.50 -8.99 -13.61
C ALA A 669 27.43 -8.19 -12.86
N VAL A 670 27.60 -8.04 -11.54
CA VAL A 670 26.76 -7.19 -10.68
C VAL A 670 27.42 -5.83 -10.55
N LEU A 671 26.69 -4.76 -10.86
CA LEU A 671 27.17 -3.39 -10.88
C LEU A 671 26.62 -2.60 -9.70
N THR A 672 27.51 -2.01 -8.90
CA THR A 672 27.19 -1.10 -7.81
C THR A 672 27.09 0.34 -8.30
N ASP A 673 26.06 1.05 -7.85
CA ASP A 673 25.84 2.47 -8.13
C ASP A 673 25.87 2.76 -9.64
N ILE A 674 24.87 2.20 -10.33
CA ILE A 674 24.77 2.25 -11.79
C ILE A 674 24.60 3.66 -12.35
N LEU A 675 25.17 3.85 -13.53
CA LEU A 675 24.98 5.02 -14.39
C LEU A 675 23.67 4.92 -15.17
N GLY A 676 23.21 6.05 -15.75
CA GLY A 676 22.05 6.04 -16.63
C GLY A 676 22.24 5.15 -17.87
N ASP A 677 23.45 5.14 -18.43
CA ASP A 677 23.81 4.28 -19.56
C ASP A 677 23.74 2.79 -19.17
N GLU A 678 24.23 2.44 -17.98
CA GLU A 678 24.27 1.06 -17.49
C GLU A 678 22.87 0.51 -17.16
N ASP A 679 21.95 1.36 -16.69
CA ASP A 679 20.53 1.02 -16.45
C ASP A 679 19.83 0.62 -17.76
N HIS A 680 20.06 1.40 -18.83
CA HIS A 680 19.49 1.11 -20.15
C HIS A 680 20.05 -0.20 -20.73
N LEU A 681 21.33 -0.46 -20.51
CA LEU A 681 22.05 -1.60 -21.09
C LEU A 681 21.96 -2.89 -20.26
N GLY A 682 21.67 -2.78 -18.96
CA GLY A 682 21.55 -3.87 -18.01
C GLY A 682 20.30 -4.73 -18.22
N ASP A 683 20.41 -5.98 -17.80
CA ASP A 683 19.33 -6.98 -17.89
C ASP A 683 18.44 -7.01 -16.65
N MET A 684 18.94 -6.47 -15.55
CA MET A 684 18.18 -6.25 -14.34
C MET A 684 18.67 -4.97 -13.68
N ASP A 685 17.73 -4.16 -13.21
CA ASP A 685 17.97 -3.02 -12.34
C ASP A 685 17.22 -3.22 -11.02
N PHE A 686 17.91 -2.99 -9.91
CA PHE A 686 17.26 -3.04 -8.61
C PHE A 686 17.77 -1.98 -7.67
N LYS A 687 16.92 -1.60 -6.74
CA LYS A 687 17.10 -0.47 -5.83
C LYS A 687 16.84 -0.97 -4.43
N VAL A 688 17.80 -0.75 -3.55
CA VAL A 688 17.75 -1.19 -2.16
C VAL A 688 17.93 0.02 -1.27
N ALA A 689 16.94 0.28 -0.41
CA ALA A 689 17.02 1.27 0.65
C ALA A 689 16.94 0.58 2.01
N GLY A 690 17.63 1.13 2.99
CA GLY A 690 17.67 0.55 4.32
C GLY A 690 18.62 1.24 5.27
N THR A 691 18.61 0.75 6.50
CA THR A 691 19.52 1.13 7.57
C THR A 691 20.73 0.18 7.57
N ARG A 692 21.55 0.25 8.63
CA ARG A 692 22.57 -0.78 8.90
C ARG A 692 21.94 -2.10 9.35
N GLU A 693 20.77 -2.05 9.96
CA GLU A 693 20.10 -3.20 10.57
C GLU A 693 19.34 -4.02 9.54
N GLY A 694 18.74 -3.37 8.54
CA GLY A 694 18.00 -4.06 7.50
C GLY A 694 17.49 -3.18 6.38
N VAL A 695 16.78 -3.82 5.46
CA VAL A 695 16.15 -3.25 4.28
C VAL A 695 14.80 -2.64 4.67
N THR A 696 14.55 -1.43 4.18
CA THR A 696 13.27 -0.73 4.34
C THR A 696 12.46 -0.70 3.04
N ALA A 697 13.13 -0.75 1.89
CA ALA A 697 12.47 -0.93 0.60
C ALA A 697 13.37 -1.67 -0.39
N LEU A 698 12.78 -2.60 -1.14
CA LEU A 698 13.40 -3.29 -2.26
C LEU A 698 12.51 -3.16 -3.50
N GLN A 699 13.09 -2.68 -4.59
CA GLN A 699 12.45 -2.62 -5.91
C GLN A 699 13.35 -3.33 -6.92
N MET A 700 12.80 -4.26 -7.70
CA MET A 700 13.53 -4.99 -8.75
C MET A 700 12.75 -4.94 -10.05
N ASP A 701 13.45 -4.73 -11.15
CA ASP A 701 12.94 -4.83 -12.52
C ASP A 701 13.90 -5.73 -13.31
N ILE A 702 13.39 -6.86 -13.78
CA ILE A 702 14.15 -7.90 -14.48
C ILE A 702 13.63 -7.99 -15.91
N LYS A 703 14.53 -7.86 -16.89
CA LYS A 703 14.22 -7.81 -18.33
C LYS A 703 14.48 -9.13 -19.05
N ILE A 704 15.12 -10.11 -18.40
CA ILE A 704 15.51 -11.40 -18.98
C ILE A 704 15.15 -12.55 -18.05
N ASP A 705 15.05 -13.75 -18.62
CA ASP A 705 14.98 -14.98 -17.83
C ASP A 705 16.35 -15.42 -17.32
N GLY A 706 16.35 -16.35 -16.35
CA GLY A 706 17.56 -17.05 -15.91
C GLY A 706 18.39 -16.31 -14.85
N ILE A 707 17.77 -15.40 -14.09
CA ILE A 707 18.36 -14.85 -12.86
C ILE A 707 18.03 -15.80 -11.71
N THR A 708 19.04 -16.51 -11.21
CA THR A 708 18.87 -17.50 -10.15
C THR A 708 18.86 -16.88 -8.77
N ARG A 709 18.44 -17.66 -7.76
CA ARG A 709 18.47 -17.24 -6.34
C ARG A 709 19.87 -16.82 -5.90
N GLU A 710 20.89 -17.57 -6.30
CA GLU A 710 22.29 -17.33 -5.93
C GLU A 710 22.80 -16.00 -6.51
N ILE A 711 22.39 -15.67 -7.74
CA ILE A 711 22.71 -14.38 -8.36
C ILE A 711 22.06 -13.24 -7.57
N MET A 712 20.78 -13.38 -7.19
CA MET A 712 20.08 -12.36 -6.40
C MET A 712 20.70 -12.19 -5.01
N GLU A 713 21.11 -13.27 -4.35
CA GLU A 713 21.76 -13.25 -3.05
C GLU A 713 23.11 -12.50 -3.11
N SER A 714 23.96 -12.84 -4.08
CA SER A 714 25.21 -12.12 -4.32
C SER A 714 24.98 -10.64 -4.62
N ALA A 715 23.92 -10.33 -5.36
CA ALA A 715 23.60 -8.95 -5.72
C ALA A 715 23.11 -8.13 -4.51
N LEU A 716 22.28 -8.71 -3.65
CA LEU A 716 21.80 -8.07 -2.42
C LEU A 716 22.94 -7.86 -1.42
N GLU A 717 23.88 -8.80 -1.29
CA GLU A 717 25.04 -8.64 -0.43
C GLU A 717 25.97 -7.51 -0.92
N GLN A 718 26.21 -7.44 -2.23
CA GLN A 718 26.96 -6.31 -2.81
C GLN A 718 26.23 -4.97 -2.60
N ALA A 719 24.89 -4.97 -2.69
CA ALA A 719 24.06 -3.79 -2.43
C ALA A 719 24.14 -3.35 -0.96
N LYS A 720 24.11 -4.29 -0.01
CA LYS A 720 24.28 -4.02 1.42
C LYS A 720 25.59 -3.31 1.71
N ASN A 721 26.69 -3.83 1.16
CA ASN A 721 28.02 -3.22 1.33
C ASN A 721 28.06 -1.79 0.77
N GLY A 722 27.50 -1.56 -0.43
CA GLY A 722 27.40 -0.21 -0.99
C GLY A 722 26.49 0.73 -0.18
N ARG A 723 25.37 0.23 0.36
CA ARG A 723 24.46 0.98 1.23
C ARG A 723 25.16 1.42 2.52
N ILE A 724 25.90 0.52 3.17
CA ILE A 724 26.66 0.81 4.39
C ILE A 724 27.73 1.86 4.12
N TYR A 725 28.47 1.76 3.01
CA TYR A 725 29.43 2.78 2.62
C TYR A 725 28.79 4.17 2.45
N ILE A 726 27.61 4.25 1.81
CA ILE A 726 26.89 5.53 1.67
C ILE A 726 26.47 6.08 3.04
N LEU A 727 25.98 5.23 3.95
CA LEU A 727 25.67 5.62 5.33
C LEU A 727 26.90 6.18 6.06
N ASP A 728 28.06 5.55 5.87
CA ASP A 728 29.33 6.02 6.46
C ASP A 728 29.69 7.42 5.93
N GLU A 729 29.55 7.68 4.63
CA GLU A 729 29.80 9.01 4.06
C GLU A 729 28.80 10.07 4.55
N MET A 730 27.52 9.72 4.70
CA MET A 730 26.50 10.61 5.26
C MET A 730 26.80 10.96 6.73
N ALA A 731 27.18 9.98 7.53
CA ALA A 731 27.44 10.14 8.96
C ALA A 731 28.65 11.05 9.26
N LYS A 732 29.57 11.24 8.30
CA LYS A 732 30.67 12.23 8.43
C LYS A 732 30.17 13.67 8.51
N VAL A 733 28.97 13.96 8.00
CA VAL A 733 28.37 15.32 8.02
C VAL A 733 27.30 15.42 9.11
N LEU A 734 26.40 14.45 9.18
CA LEU A 734 25.34 14.43 10.19
C LEU A 734 25.02 12.98 10.58
N ALA A 735 25.56 12.53 11.71
CA ALA A 735 25.40 11.17 12.20
C ALA A 735 24.07 10.94 12.94
N GLU A 736 23.57 11.97 13.64
CA GLU A 736 22.37 11.91 14.46
C GLU A 736 21.45 13.12 14.16
N PRO A 737 20.13 13.00 14.40
CA PRO A 737 19.22 14.15 14.31
C PRO A 737 19.68 15.32 15.18
N ARG A 738 19.41 16.55 14.73
CA ARG A 738 19.63 17.74 15.57
C ARG A 738 18.75 17.66 16.82
N SER A 739 19.30 18.08 17.96
CA SER A 739 18.57 18.10 19.24
C SER A 739 17.48 19.16 19.33
N GLU A 740 17.56 20.19 18.47
CA GLU A 740 16.61 21.30 18.44
C GLU A 740 15.98 21.42 17.05
N LEU A 741 14.69 21.73 17.02
CA LEU A 741 13.96 22.08 15.81
C LEU A 741 14.38 23.46 15.32
N SER A 742 14.26 23.69 14.00
CA SER A 742 14.44 25.01 13.39
C SER A 742 13.62 26.09 14.10
N GLU A 743 14.17 27.30 14.21
CA GLU A 743 13.46 28.47 14.74
C GLU A 743 12.21 28.83 13.93
N HIS A 744 12.15 28.40 12.66
CA HIS A 744 11.03 28.61 11.77
C HIS A 744 10.00 27.48 11.81
N ALA A 745 10.30 26.36 12.47
CA ALA A 745 9.36 25.26 12.61
C ALA A 745 8.24 25.61 13.61
N PRO A 746 7.01 25.11 13.39
CA PRO A 746 5.95 25.23 14.38
C PRO A 746 6.38 24.64 15.72
N ARG A 747 6.03 25.30 16.82
CA ARG A 747 6.28 24.77 18.17
C ARG A 747 4.97 24.29 18.78
N PHE A 748 5.03 23.14 19.44
CA PHE A 748 3.96 22.68 20.32
C PHE A 748 4.22 23.17 21.73
N ILE A 749 3.27 23.93 22.26
CA ILE A 749 3.19 24.29 23.66
C ILE A 749 2.15 23.36 24.28
N THR A 750 2.59 22.50 25.20
CA THR A 750 1.69 21.61 25.93
C THR A 750 1.43 22.18 27.31
N ILE A 751 0.16 22.35 27.67
CA ILE A 751 -0.28 22.73 29.01
C ILE A 751 -1.30 21.73 29.52
N LYS A 752 -1.32 21.51 30.83
CA LYS A 752 -2.29 20.61 31.46
C LYS A 752 -3.26 21.42 32.31
N ILE A 753 -4.55 21.23 32.07
CA ILE A 753 -5.64 21.86 32.81
C ILE A 753 -6.43 20.78 33.56
N HIS A 754 -7.21 21.19 34.56
CA HIS A 754 -8.12 20.26 35.24
C HIS A 754 -9.22 19.80 34.26
N PRO A 755 -9.55 18.50 34.15
CA PRO A 755 -10.54 18.00 33.18
C PRO A 755 -11.92 18.69 33.26
N GLU A 756 -12.35 19.09 34.46
CA GLU A 756 -13.60 19.83 34.66
C GLU A 756 -13.64 21.19 33.93
N LYS A 757 -12.48 21.75 33.58
CA LYS A 757 -12.36 23.06 32.91
C LYS A 757 -12.31 22.96 31.39
N ILE A 758 -12.27 21.75 30.82
CA ILE A 758 -12.28 21.52 29.36
C ILE A 758 -13.48 22.21 28.71
N ALA A 759 -14.67 22.09 29.32
CA ALA A 759 -15.89 22.69 28.81
C ALA A 759 -15.81 24.23 28.70
N ALA A 760 -15.05 24.88 29.58
CA ALA A 760 -14.86 26.34 29.55
C ALA A 760 -13.96 26.78 28.40
N VAL A 761 -12.92 26.01 28.09
CA VAL A 761 -11.98 26.29 26.98
C VAL A 761 -12.63 26.03 25.61
N ILE A 762 -13.41 24.96 25.49
CA ILE A 762 -14.19 24.68 24.26
C ILE A 762 -15.28 25.73 24.07
N GLY A 763 -16.00 26.05 25.16
CA GLY A 763 -17.16 26.94 25.14
C GLY A 763 -18.39 26.30 24.49
N LYS A 764 -19.55 26.95 24.60
CA LYS A 764 -20.80 26.42 24.05
C LYS A 764 -20.70 26.24 22.53
N GLY A 765 -20.79 24.99 22.06
CA GLY A 765 -20.70 24.66 20.63
C GLY A 765 -19.33 24.90 19.99
N GLY A 766 -18.26 24.99 20.79
CA GLY A 766 -16.90 25.24 20.29
C GLY A 766 -16.60 26.72 19.99
N ALA A 767 -17.43 27.65 20.46
CA ALA A 767 -17.28 29.07 20.12
C ALA A 767 -15.98 29.69 20.66
N VAL A 768 -15.56 29.33 21.88
CA VAL A 768 -14.37 29.91 22.53
C VAL A 768 -13.10 29.39 21.88
N ILE A 769 -13.00 28.06 21.69
CA ILE A 769 -11.84 27.47 21.02
C ILE A 769 -11.70 27.96 19.58
N ARG A 770 -12.79 28.12 18.83
CA ARG A 770 -12.75 28.69 17.46
C ARG A 770 -12.22 30.11 17.47
N ALA A 771 -12.74 30.98 18.34
CA ALA A 771 -12.27 32.35 18.49
C ALA A 771 -10.78 32.39 18.86
N LEU A 772 -10.33 31.56 19.80
CA LEU A 772 -8.92 31.44 20.16
C LEU A 772 -8.07 31.04 18.94
N THR A 773 -8.48 30.03 18.18
CA THR A 773 -7.73 29.60 16.99
C THR A 773 -7.76 30.62 15.86
N GLU A 774 -8.85 31.34 15.66
CA GLU A 774 -8.98 32.37 14.60
C GLU A 774 -8.20 33.64 14.94
N GLU A 775 -8.25 34.10 16.20
CA GLU A 775 -7.59 35.34 16.62
C GLU A 775 -6.09 35.18 16.82
N THR A 776 -5.63 34.02 17.29
CA THR A 776 -4.19 33.77 17.50
C THR A 776 -3.55 33.11 16.29
N GLY A 777 -4.32 32.49 15.39
CA GLY A 777 -3.79 31.66 14.31
C GLY A 777 -3.22 30.32 14.78
N ALA A 778 -3.20 30.04 16.09
CA ALA A 778 -2.72 28.77 16.64
C ALA A 778 -3.75 27.66 16.41
N THR A 779 -3.27 26.42 16.28
CA THR A 779 -4.11 25.22 16.32
C THR A 779 -4.12 24.69 17.74
N ILE A 780 -5.30 24.52 18.32
CA ILE A 780 -5.49 24.07 19.70
C ILE A 780 -6.19 22.72 19.65
N ASP A 781 -5.55 21.70 20.21
CA ASP A 781 -6.11 20.37 20.41
C ASP A 781 -6.23 20.09 21.91
N ILE A 782 -7.36 19.50 22.32
CA ILE A 782 -7.71 19.30 23.74
C ILE A 782 -8.03 17.83 23.94
N GLY A 783 -7.20 17.15 24.72
CA GLY A 783 -7.43 15.78 25.16
C GLY A 783 -8.44 15.70 26.31
N ASP A 784 -9.13 14.56 26.40
CA ASP A 784 -10.14 14.30 27.43
C ASP A 784 -9.58 14.29 28.86
N ASP A 785 -8.26 14.12 29.00
CA ASP A 785 -7.53 14.16 30.28
C ASP A 785 -7.13 15.58 30.73
N GLY A 786 -7.52 16.61 29.96
CA GLY A 786 -7.19 18.01 30.21
C GLY A 786 -5.83 18.44 29.65
N THR A 787 -5.14 17.60 28.87
CA THR A 787 -3.93 18.00 28.14
C THR A 787 -4.31 18.84 26.93
N ILE A 788 -3.78 20.06 26.83
CA ILE A 788 -3.99 20.96 25.69
C ILE A 788 -2.68 21.13 24.93
N LYS A 789 -2.71 20.81 23.63
CA LYS A 789 -1.59 21.00 22.70
C LYS A 789 -1.89 22.22 21.83
N ILE A 790 -1.04 23.24 21.93
CA ILE A 790 -1.14 24.49 21.16
C ILE A 790 -0.01 24.48 20.15
N ALA A 791 -0.34 24.47 18.86
CA ALA A 791 0.61 24.49 17.77
C ALA A 791 0.58 25.84 17.05
N SER A 792 1.74 26.49 16.89
CA SER A 792 1.85 27.74 16.13
C SER A 792 3.19 27.81 15.42
N SER A 793 3.18 28.34 14.19
CA SER A 793 4.40 28.71 13.44
C SER A 793 5.06 29.99 13.96
N ASP A 794 4.33 30.79 14.75
CA ASP A 794 4.84 31.96 15.46
C ASP A 794 4.82 31.71 16.97
N ARG A 795 5.98 31.85 17.61
CA ARG A 795 6.15 31.68 19.05
C ARG A 795 5.28 32.65 19.86
N GLU A 796 5.15 33.90 19.42
CA GLU A 796 4.36 34.90 20.15
C GLU A 796 2.87 34.55 20.10
N ALA A 797 2.38 34.13 18.94
CA ALA A 797 1.01 33.65 18.78
C ALA A 797 0.70 32.40 19.64
N GLY A 798 1.64 31.46 19.72
CA GLY A 798 1.51 30.27 20.56
C GLY A 798 1.44 30.61 22.05
N GLU A 799 2.33 31.49 22.53
CA GLU A 799 2.32 31.95 23.93
C GLU A 799 1.09 32.79 24.25
N GLU A 800 0.59 33.59 23.30
CA GLU A 800 -0.66 34.33 23.49
C GLU A 800 -1.88 33.41 23.60
N ALA A 801 -1.95 32.36 22.78
CA ALA A 801 -2.98 31.33 22.89
C ALA A 801 -2.91 30.62 24.26
N ARG A 802 -1.69 30.25 24.69
CA ARG A 802 -1.43 29.66 26.01
C ARG A 802 -1.90 30.58 27.14
N ARG A 803 -1.48 31.84 27.12
CA ARG A 803 -1.84 32.86 28.12
C ARG A 803 -3.36 33.01 28.25
N ARG A 804 -4.08 33.02 27.12
CA ARG A 804 -5.55 33.12 27.14
C ARG A 804 -6.22 31.86 27.70
N ILE A 805 -5.71 30.68 27.39
CA ILE A 805 -6.21 29.42 27.96
C ILE A 805 -5.95 29.38 29.47
N GLU A 806 -4.77 29.79 29.92
CA GLU A 806 -4.44 29.93 31.34
C GLU A 806 -5.38 30.94 32.02
N GLN A 807 -5.74 32.06 31.38
CA GLN A 807 -6.72 33.01 31.92
C GLN A 807 -8.14 32.43 32.06
N ILE A 808 -8.58 31.63 31.09
CA ILE A 808 -9.89 30.96 31.14
C ILE A 808 -9.91 29.92 32.27
N THR A 809 -8.78 29.23 32.47
CA THR A 809 -8.66 28.10 33.39
C THR A 809 -8.15 28.50 34.77
N ALA A 810 -7.71 29.75 34.95
CA ALA A 810 -7.25 30.29 36.22
C ALA A 810 -8.34 30.20 37.28
N ASP A 811 -8.00 29.66 38.45
CA ASP A 811 -8.90 29.69 39.60
C ASP A 811 -8.92 31.08 40.25
N VAL A 812 -10.08 31.42 40.80
CA VAL A 812 -10.22 32.65 41.58
C VAL A 812 -9.83 32.28 43.01
N GLU A 813 -8.70 32.80 43.47
CA GLU A 813 -8.19 32.51 44.80
C GLU A 813 -8.77 33.47 45.83
N VAL A 814 -9.28 32.92 46.93
CA VAL A 814 -9.77 33.72 48.06
C VAL A 814 -8.58 34.41 48.72
N GLY A 815 -8.65 35.73 48.85
CA GLY A 815 -7.60 36.57 49.41
C GLY A 815 -6.72 37.28 48.37
N THR A 816 -6.81 36.91 47.08
CA THR A 816 -6.02 37.54 46.01
C THR A 816 -6.68 38.81 45.50
N ILE A 817 -5.86 39.81 45.14
CA ILE A 817 -6.30 41.09 44.58
C ILE A 817 -6.25 41.02 43.06
N TYR A 818 -7.37 41.34 42.40
CA TYR A 818 -7.50 41.37 40.95
C TYR A 818 -7.83 42.80 40.48
N GLU A 819 -7.33 43.18 39.30
CA GLU A 819 -7.81 44.35 38.58
C GLU A 819 -8.96 43.93 37.67
N GLY A 820 -10.15 44.50 37.91
CA GLY A 820 -11.35 44.11 37.20
C GLY A 820 -12.14 45.30 36.69
N ARG A 821 -12.90 45.08 35.61
CA ARG A 821 -13.75 46.10 34.99
C ARG A 821 -15.17 46.02 35.53
N VAL A 822 -15.73 47.15 35.95
CA VAL A 822 -17.14 47.25 36.34
C VAL A 822 -18.02 46.98 35.13
N GLN A 823 -18.73 45.86 35.12
CA GLN A 823 -19.64 45.48 34.02
C GLN A 823 -21.00 46.11 34.18
N LYS A 824 -21.52 46.12 35.42
CA LYS A 824 -22.87 46.57 35.70
C LYS A 824 -23.00 47.09 37.13
N ILE A 825 -23.67 48.23 37.28
CA ILE A 825 -23.97 48.81 38.59
C ILE A 825 -25.43 48.50 38.96
N MET A 826 -25.66 48.15 40.22
CA MET A 826 -26.96 47.91 40.82
C MET A 826 -27.05 48.69 42.15
N ASP A 827 -28.27 48.92 42.65
CA ASP A 827 -28.49 49.70 43.88
C ASP A 827 -27.77 49.11 45.12
N PHE A 828 -27.51 47.80 45.12
CA PHE A 828 -26.87 47.09 46.24
C PHE A 828 -25.39 46.76 46.01
N GLY A 829 -24.81 47.07 44.85
CA GLY A 829 -23.41 46.77 44.55
C GLY A 829 -23.05 46.86 43.07
N ALA A 830 -21.79 46.56 42.74
CA ALA A 830 -21.28 46.54 41.38
C ALA A 830 -20.76 45.14 41.01
N PHE A 831 -21.13 44.66 39.82
CA PHE A 831 -20.54 43.46 39.23
C PHE A 831 -19.25 43.84 38.53
N VAL A 832 -18.15 43.23 38.98
CA VAL A 832 -16.81 43.46 38.45
C VAL A 832 -16.31 42.17 37.82
N ASN A 833 -15.96 42.24 36.54
CA ASN A 833 -15.33 41.14 35.83
C ASN A 833 -13.85 41.10 36.20
N ILE A 834 -13.41 40.03 36.87
CA ILE A 834 -12.03 39.86 37.36
C ILE A 834 -11.21 38.92 36.48
N LEU A 835 -11.87 37.98 35.79
CA LEU A 835 -11.29 37.07 34.81
C LEU A 835 -12.33 36.81 33.71
N PRO A 836 -11.93 36.37 32.50
CA PRO A 836 -12.87 36.04 31.42
C PRO A 836 -13.97 35.07 31.90
N GLY A 837 -15.23 35.51 31.83
CA GLY A 837 -16.40 34.71 32.26
C GLY A 837 -16.60 34.59 33.77
N LYS A 838 -15.81 35.26 34.61
CA LYS A 838 -15.93 35.25 36.08
C LYS A 838 -16.21 36.64 36.61
N ASP A 839 -17.46 36.86 37.00
CA ASP A 839 -17.92 38.09 37.63
C ASP A 839 -18.02 37.92 39.14
N GLY A 840 -17.52 38.91 39.87
CA GLY A 840 -17.72 39.00 41.32
C GLY A 840 -18.54 40.23 41.70
N LEU A 841 -19.25 40.14 42.81
CA LEU A 841 -20.06 41.23 43.34
C LEU A 841 -19.28 42.00 44.41
N VAL A 842 -19.04 43.28 44.16
CA VAL A 842 -18.65 44.24 45.21
C VAL A 842 -19.94 44.78 45.81
N HIS A 843 -20.32 44.31 47.00
CA HIS A 843 -21.49 44.84 47.71
C HIS A 843 -21.26 46.31 48.12
N ILE A 844 -22.30 47.13 48.19
CA ILE A 844 -22.20 48.57 48.52
C ILE A 844 -21.40 48.85 49.81
N SER A 845 -21.50 47.95 50.80
CA SER A 845 -20.74 48.05 52.05
C SER A 845 -19.25 47.74 51.93
N GLN A 846 -18.78 47.23 50.79
CA GLN A 846 -17.41 46.81 50.51
C GLN A 846 -16.69 47.72 49.49
N ILE A 847 -17.31 48.84 49.09
CA ILE A 847 -16.76 49.80 48.11
C ILE A 847 -15.78 50.79 48.75
N SER A 848 -16.18 51.46 49.84
CA SER A 848 -15.39 52.54 50.47
C SER A 848 -15.60 52.60 51.98
N GLU A 849 -14.58 52.93 52.77
CA GLU A 849 -14.64 53.04 54.25
C GLU A 849 -15.76 54.01 54.70
N ASN A 850 -16.05 55.03 53.89
CA ASN A 850 -17.13 55.98 54.12
C ASN A 850 -18.51 55.38 53.78
N ARG A 851 -19.57 55.92 54.37
CA ARG A 851 -20.95 55.46 54.11
C ARG A 851 -21.39 55.88 52.70
N VAL A 852 -21.32 54.94 51.76
CA VAL A 852 -21.83 55.08 50.39
C VAL A 852 -23.36 54.96 50.40
N GLN A 853 -24.07 55.98 49.91
CA GLN A 853 -25.53 55.95 49.75
C GLN A 853 -25.95 55.36 48.40
N ASN A 854 -25.29 55.75 47.30
CA ASN A 854 -25.51 55.16 45.98
C ASN A 854 -24.18 54.65 45.40
N VAL A 855 -24.20 53.46 44.81
CA VAL A 855 -23.01 52.86 44.17
C VAL A 855 -22.48 53.72 43.02
N SER A 856 -23.38 54.39 42.30
CA SER A 856 -23.05 55.26 41.16
C SER A 856 -22.27 56.53 41.54
N ASP A 857 -22.20 56.88 42.84
CA ASP A 857 -21.44 58.02 43.32
C ASP A 857 -19.92 57.71 43.38
N GLU A 858 -19.57 56.42 43.47
CA GLU A 858 -18.19 55.93 43.66
C GLU A 858 -17.67 55.12 42.46
N LEU A 859 -18.57 54.50 41.69
CA LEU A 859 -18.24 53.63 40.58
C LEU A 859 -19.00 54.03 39.31
N SER A 860 -18.36 53.86 38.16
CA SER A 860 -18.97 54.01 36.83
C SER A 860 -18.86 52.70 36.03
N GLU A 861 -19.86 52.40 35.21
CA GLU A 861 -19.78 51.26 34.29
C GLU A 861 -18.59 51.44 33.33
N GLY A 862 -17.79 50.38 33.20
CA GLY A 862 -16.57 50.37 32.43
C GLY A 862 -15.30 50.81 33.17
N GLN A 863 -15.40 51.30 34.42
CA GLN A 863 -14.25 51.67 35.25
C GLN A 863 -13.41 50.45 35.65
N ILE A 864 -12.09 50.59 35.67
CA ILE A 864 -11.16 49.57 36.17
C ILE A 864 -10.90 49.80 37.66
N VAL A 865 -11.09 48.78 38.48
CA VAL A 865 -10.94 48.85 39.94
C VAL A 865 -10.15 47.65 40.48
N LYS A 866 -9.37 47.87 41.55
CA LYS A 866 -8.70 46.80 42.30
C LYS A 866 -9.66 46.23 43.34
N VAL A 867 -9.82 44.91 43.34
CA VAL A 867 -10.78 44.20 44.19
C VAL A 867 -10.15 42.93 44.76
N LYS A 868 -10.30 42.71 46.07
CA LYS A 868 -9.87 41.49 46.76
C LYS A 868 -11.01 40.49 46.84
N VAL A 869 -10.74 39.22 46.54
CA VAL A 869 -11.72 38.15 46.73
C VAL A 869 -11.84 37.81 48.21
N LEU A 870 -13.04 37.94 48.77
CA LEU A 870 -13.29 37.63 50.19
C LEU A 870 -13.71 36.18 50.40
N GLU A 871 -14.57 35.67 49.53
CA GLU A 871 -15.20 34.36 49.67
C GLU A 871 -15.79 33.94 48.33
N ILE A 872 -15.82 32.63 48.08
CA ILE A 872 -16.61 32.02 47.01
C ILE A 872 -17.67 31.15 47.70
N ASP A 873 -18.94 31.45 47.46
CA ASP A 873 -20.03 30.73 48.12
C ASP A 873 -20.25 29.33 47.53
N LYS A 874 -21.07 28.51 48.19
CA LYS A 874 -21.40 27.13 47.75
C LYS A 874 -22.10 27.06 46.38
N GLN A 875 -22.56 28.19 45.83
CA GLN A 875 -23.18 28.31 44.51
C GLN A 875 -22.21 28.89 43.47
N GLY A 876 -20.93 29.10 43.82
CA GLY A 876 -19.90 29.62 42.94
C GLY A 876 -19.90 31.14 42.78
N ARG A 877 -20.68 31.89 43.59
CA ARG A 877 -20.70 33.36 43.52
C ARG A 877 -19.52 33.95 44.27
N ILE A 878 -18.81 34.86 43.60
CA ILE A 878 -17.58 35.47 44.08
C ILE A 878 -17.92 36.79 44.79
N ARG A 879 -17.52 36.91 46.06
CA ARG A 879 -17.65 38.15 46.84
C ARG A 879 -16.36 38.95 46.78
N LEU A 880 -16.46 40.21 46.39
CA LEU A 880 -15.33 41.10 46.19
C LEU A 880 -15.37 42.28 47.18
N SER A 881 -14.20 42.82 47.52
CA SER A 881 -14.06 44.01 48.35
C SER A 881 -12.97 44.94 47.85
N MET A 882 -13.30 46.22 47.73
CA MET A 882 -12.33 47.29 47.47
C MET A 882 -11.71 47.81 48.77
N LYS A 883 -12.43 47.72 49.89
CA LYS A 883 -11.91 48.05 51.24
C LYS A 883 -10.72 47.19 51.64
N ALA A 884 -10.85 45.88 51.45
CA ALA A 884 -9.85 44.92 51.88
C ALA A 884 -8.54 44.98 51.08
N VAL A 885 -8.51 45.77 50.00
CA VAL A 885 -7.29 46.16 49.26
C VAL A 885 -6.55 47.27 50.03
N VAL A 886 -7.27 48.32 50.44
CA VAL A 886 -6.73 49.48 51.16
C VAL A 886 -6.21 49.09 52.56
N ASP A 887 -6.91 48.17 53.25
CA ASP A 887 -6.47 47.68 54.57
C ASP A 887 -5.15 46.89 54.50
N GLY A 888 -4.92 46.12 53.43
CA GLY A 888 -3.69 45.34 53.23
C GLY A 888 -2.46 46.19 52.87
N GLU A 889 -2.65 47.30 52.16
CA GLU A 889 -1.60 48.29 51.87
C GLU A 889 -1.20 49.07 53.13
N LYS A 890 -2.14 49.34 54.05
CA LYS A 890 -1.84 49.94 55.36
C LYS A 890 -1.04 48.99 56.28
N THR A 891 -1.32 47.68 56.27
CA THR A 891 -0.61 46.71 57.13
C THR A 891 0.83 46.41 56.66
N THR A 892 1.09 46.47 55.35
CA THR A 892 2.43 46.25 54.79
C THR A 892 3.35 47.46 54.92
N ALA A 893 2.79 48.68 54.95
CA ALA A 893 3.54 49.90 55.25
C ALA A 893 3.99 49.99 56.73
N GLU A 894 3.27 49.37 57.67
CA GLU A 894 3.65 49.33 59.10
C GLU A 894 4.71 48.24 59.40
N ALA A 895 4.72 47.13 58.66
CA ALA A 895 5.68 46.03 58.83
C ALA A 895 7.06 46.26 58.20
N GLY A 896 7.23 47.32 57.39
CA GLY A 896 8.51 47.72 56.78
C GLY A 896 9.36 48.68 57.62
N THR A 897 8.96 48.93 58.87
CA THR A 897 9.59 49.89 59.80
C THR A 897 10.05 49.28 61.14
N GLU A 898 10.30 47.96 61.19
CA GLU A 898 11.08 47.33 62.27
C GLU A 898 12.28 46.54 61.75
#